data_AF-A0A0S4JK44-F1
#
_entry.id   AF-A0A0S4JK44-F1
#
_cell.length_a   1.000
_cell.length_b   1.000
_cell.length_c   1.000
_cell.angle_alpha   90.00
_cell.angle_beta   90.00
_cell.angle_gamma   90.00
#
_symmetry.space_group_name_H-M   'P 1'
#
loop_
_entity.id
_entity.type
_entity.pdbx_description
1 polymer ?
#
loop_
_entity_poly.entity_id
_entity_poly.type
_entity_poly.pdbx_seq_one_letter_code
_entity_poly.pdbx_strand_id
1 'polypeptide(L)'
;RGVCRDALCVCRTGAYGSACERDCPGGYGNPCSGNGTCSSAGLCTCNSGYFGTACESACPGGATTPCNFAGECQLTGSCACYSDATNGYYTGNACASCAPEYAGASCNVSCPASRGRVNSRRCICLTGFVGDDCSLSCPMDAAGLFCANHGTCSLPAGALRTPTCACDTNYFGTACSVYCVASQCQANGLYRAQCNPTTGACECRASSLGQWTGSTCSDCIAGYWGDECSYPCLCSSRGTCTRNGGVCQCYQGAATGFWGGSDCSVCATGYTGVGCNIVNVALNAASSDLMTFKTTAVQRIVLLVVSDFALRATLVQDSANLSFFRVLRPSAVGITTVVGNLTLPAAPVRGAVYNVTHYRFVSASGLRMFYPRGVVAALVTTALPLKGLTRRHHTLAACNDTAVADMTIAGDACTVMASGCGLDAYLECDATSSTINSSAAVMSSVVFAAANSDGTLVVLVGDAAASATPNWVVVVWSALLDATVYTAINADTDTQGAPLACALAANVTVCAVYVPNVGLRLARFSYIDVNDNSTRTFAHLVSLSAAPTVTALVASVDANVGIIGFHTTVAAGSLMYLFQASTLVLLGSVASLASTLLSAASIDNNFRLLFLVLDGQLSTAFRTLNLFGVRSVYPSVVDFNGGATITVRGIAFPTNTTATPIWCNVSNSIVPATVFNDAHLECATIAVTVSSGACAVEPLSLFVSGDFAGRSTQRDGVVGLLRPVPAQLTSAVTIDGYDGYGSYEQATYVTLTGFGFVSSAAARCVLQNSSSANASSPSAETIIYETSDVVFVGASSVRCFQPAGLPVSSTPTVFRYSHDGVYFGQSTTSFQIVGPTKALIVEVDATTVVAAAVSTLPTIRAYTTDAYGNRRLMLEDFNYSIRCSSLEP
;
A
#
# COMPACT_ATOMS: atom_id res chain seq x y z
N ARG A 1 -14.68 103.50 27.11
CA ARG A 1 -14.32 102.05 26.96
C ARG A 1 -14.70 101.55 25.56
N GLY A 2 -14.45 102.36 24.53
CA GLY A 2 -14.99 102.19 23.18
C GLY A 2 -14.63 103.42 22.32
N VAL A 3 -15.01 103.39 21.05
CA VAL A 3 -14.90 104.55 20.15
C VAL A 3 -16.31 104.96 19.73
N CYS A 4 -16.66 106.23 19.88
CA CYS A 4 -17.97 106.76 19.53
C CYS A 4 -17.85 107.77 18.38
N ARG A 5 -18.72 107.64 17.37
CA ARG A 5 -18.92 108.63 16.30
C ARG A 5 -20.41 108.72 15.97
N ASP A 6 -20.88 109.94 15.69
CA ASP A 6 -22.27 110.21 15.28
C ASP A 6 -23.34 109.54 16.18
N ALA A 7 -23.20 109.69 17.51
CA ALA A 7 -24.06 109.11 18.55
C ALA A 7 -24.13 107.56 18.62
N LEU A 8 -23.29 106.84 17.87
CA LEU A 8 -23.13 105.39 17.97
C LEU A 8 -21.76 105.04 18.57
N CYS A 9 -21.75 104.23 19.62
CA CYS A 9 -20.51 103.76 20.26
C CYS A 9 -20.24 102.28 19.93
N VAL A 10 -19.01 101.99 19.50
CA VAL A 10 -18.50 100.62 19.35
C VAL A 10 -17.58 100.32 20.53
N CYS A 11 -17.97 99.35 21.35
CA CYS A 11 -17.26 99.01 22.58
C CYS A 11 -16.01 98.18 22.31
N ARG A 12 -14.96 98.45 23.09
CA ARG A 12 -13.79 97.57 23.10
C ARG A 12 -14.13 96.31 23.89
N THR A 13 -13.45 95.21 23.58
CA THR A 13 -13.60 93.93 24.27
C THR A 13 -13.54 94.12 25.78
N GLY A 14 -14.57 93.63 26.46
CA GLY A 14 -14.74 93.74 27.91
C GLY A 14 -15.69 94.83 28.40
N ALA A 15 -16.17 95.71 27.51
CA ALA A 15 -17.28 96.62 27.79
C ALA A 15 -18.46 96.39 26.82
N TYR A 16 -19.67 96.66 27.30
CA TYR A 16 -20.91 96.55 26.54
C TYR A 16 -21.91 97.66 26.93
N GLY A 17 -23.00 97.78 26.16
CA GLY A 17 -23.99 98.85 26.32
C GLY A 17 -23.89 99.91 25.22
N SER A 18 -24.94 100.73 25.07
CA SER A 18 -25.05 101.71 23.98
C SER A 18 -24.01 102.83 24.04
N ALA A 19 -23.44 103.08 25.22
CA ALA A 19 -22.32 104.02 25.43
C ALA A 19 -21.06 103.31 25.98
N CYS A 20 -21.02 101.97 25.96
CA CYS A 20 -19.94 101.16 26.52
C CYS A 20 -19.69 101.42 28.01
N GLU A 21 -20.77 101.67 28.74
CA GLU A 21 -20.77 102.08 30.14
C GLU A 21 -20.73 100.91 31.12
N ARG A 22 -21.01 99.68 30.66
CA ARG A 22 -21.01 98.46 31.48
C ARG A 22 -19.85 97.56 31.14
N ASP A 23 -19.34 96.86 32.16
CA ASP A 23 -18.27 95.88 32.01
C ASP A 23 -18.85 94.47 31.92
N CYS A 24 -18.28 93.66 31.04
CA CYS A 24 -18.62 92.24 30.95
C CYS A 24 -18.41 91.53 32.30
N PRO A 25 -19.15 90.44 32.59
CA PRO A 25 -18.90 89.60 33.76
C PRO A 25 -17.42 89.21 33.84
N GLY A 26 -16.79 89.24 35.02
CA GLY A 26 -15.33 89.12 35.19
C GLY A 26 -14.55 90.44 35.10
N GLY A 27 -15.21 91.53 34.68
CA GLY A 27 -14.68 92.89 34.65
C GLY A 27 -14.04 93.28 33.31
N TYR A 28 -13.82 94.59 33.11
CA TYR A 28 -13.27 95.14 31.86
C TYR A 28 -11.87 94.59 31.50
N GLY A 29 -11.04 94.37 32.52
CA GLY A 29 -9.65 93.90 32.35
C GLY A 29 -9.52 92.39 32.15
N ASN A 30 -10.53 91.61 32.53
CA ASN A 30 -10.53 90.15 32.39
C ASN A 30 -11.93 89.62 32.06
N PRO A 31 -12.49 90.00 30.90
CA PRO A 31 -13.86 89.65 30.55
C PRO A 31 -14.04 88.13 30.52
N CYS A 32 -15.16 87.68 31.06
CA CYS A 32 -15.51 86.27 31.25
C CYS A 32 -14.41 85.49 31.99
N SER A 33 -13.80 86.11 32.99
CA SER A 33 -12.70 85.58 33.81
C SER A 33 -11.48 85.10 33.00
N GLY A 34 -11.36 85.49 31.72
CA GLY A 34 -10.33 85.03 30.80
C GLY A 34 -10.62 83.66 30.16
N ASN A 35 -11.73 83.01 30.51
CA ASN A 35 -12.10 81.67 30.08
C ASN A 35 -13.32 81.66 29.16
N GLY A 36 -13.62 82.78 28.50
CA GLY A 36 -14.75 82.89 27.58
C GLY A 36 -14.72 84.17 26.77
N THR A 37 -15.72 84.33 25.92
CA THR A 37 -15.90 85.52 25.07
C THR A 37 -17.16 86.28 25.46
N CYS A 38 -17.04 87.59 25.62
CA CYS A 38 -18.17 88.44 25.98
C CYS A 38 -18.87 88.99 24.73
N SER A 39 -20.18 88.80 24.65
CA SER A 39 -21.02 89.36 23.59
C SER A 39 -21.30 90.85 23.80
N SER A 40 -21.78 91.52 22.74
CA SER A 40 -22.21 92.93 22.78
C SER A 40 -23.40 93.21 23.71
N ALA A 41 -24.10 92.16 24.17
CA ALA A 41 -25.17 92.24 25.17
C ALA A 41 -24.67 92.03 26.61
N GLY A 42 -23.38 91.75 26.81
CA GLY A 42 -22.79 91.50 28.13
C GLY A 42 -22.91 90.06 28.62
N LEU A 43 -23.30 89.11 27.77
CA LEU A 43 -23.34 87.68 28.10
C LEU A 43 -22.02 86.99 27.74
N CYS A 44 -21.51 86.14 28.64
CA CYS A 44 -20.29 85.36 28.45
C CYS A 44 -20.58 83.98 27.86
N THR A 45 -19.88 83.63 26.79
CA THR A 45 -19.84 82.27 26.22
C THR A 45 -18.53 81.61 26.65
N CYS A 46 -18.61 80.58 27.49
CA CYS A 46 -17.45 79.93 28.08
C CYS A 46 -16.70 79.00 27.13
N ASN A 47 -15.38 78.95 27.29
CA ASN A 47 -14.52 77.97 26.64
C ASN A 47 -14.80 76.57 27.21
N SER A 48 -14.54 75.53 26.41
CA SER A 48 -14.74 74.13 26.82
C SER A 48 -14.06 73.82 28.16
N GLY A 49 -14.79 73.17 29.07
CA GLY A 49 -14.32 72.82 30.41
C GLY A 49 -14.53 73.90 31.48
N TYR A 50 -15.13 75.04 31.14
CA TYR A 50 -15.52 76.09 32.09
C TYR A 50 -17.02 76.38 32.04
N PHE A 51 -17.58 76.77 33.18
CA PHE A 51 -18.99 77.11 33.34
C PHE A 51 -19.15 78.27 34.34
N GLY A 52 -20.38 78.78 34.44
CA GLY A 52 -20.72 79.95 35.26
C GLY A 52 -20.96 81.21 34.43
N THR A 53 -21.60 82.20 35.04
CA THR A 53 -22.04 83.42 34.33
C THR A 53 -20.88 84.31 33.87
N ALA A 54 -19.71 84.14 34.48
CA ALA A 54 -18.45 84.77 34.09
C ALA A 54 -17.38 83.72 33.73
N CYS A 55 -17.75 82.46 33.46
CA CYS A 55 -16.83 81.35 33.15
C CYS A 55 -15.74 81.14 34.24
N GLU A 56 -16.13 81.35 35.49
CA GLU A 56 -15.24 81.41 36.64
C GLU A 56 -14.85 80.02 37.20
N SER A 57 -15.59 78.96 36.85
CA SER A 57 -15.43 77.63 37.45
C SER A 57 -15.11 76.57 36.39
N ALA A 58 -14.18 75.66 36.71
CA ALA A 58 -13.86 74.51 35.87
C ALA A 58 -14.78 73.33 36.18
N CYS A 59 -15.13 72.55 35.15
CA CYS A 59 -15.93 71.35 35.29
C CYS A 59 -15.24 70.27 36.14
N PRO A 60 -15.98 69.34 36.78
CA PRO A 60 -15.41 68.20 37.47
C PRO A 60 -14.43 67.41 36.58
N GLY A 61 -13.27 67.04 37.08
CA GLY A 61 -12.16 66.50 36.26
C GLY A 61 -11.19 67.55 35.72
N GLY A 62 -11.49 68.84 35.90
CA GLY A 62 -10.63 69.96 35.52
C GLY A 62 -10.82 70.41 34.07
N ALA A 63 -10.32 71.60 33.74
CA ALA A 63 -10.52 72.21 32.41
C ALA A 63 -9.79 71.47 31.27
N THR A 64 -8.71 70.75 31.57
CA THR A 64 -7.95 69.98 30.58
C THR A 64 -8.58 68.62 30.28
N THR A 65 -9.29 68.05 31.25
CA THR A 65 -9.92 66.73 31.16
C THR A 65 -11.36 66.79 31.70
N PRO A 66 -12.22 67.66 31.14
CA PRO A 66 -13.56 67.88 31.69
C PRO A 66 -14.33 66.56 31.67
N CYS A 67 -14.92 66.23 32.82
CA CYS A 67 -15.65 64.99 33.07
C CYS A 67 -14.83 63.73 32.76
N ASN A 68 -13.51 63.78 32.97
CA ASN A 68 -12.54 62.72 32.65
C ASN A 68 -12.59 62.24 31.18
N PHE A 69 -13.05 63.09 30.25
CA PHE A 69 -13.37 62.73 28.86
C PHE A 69 -14.40 61.60 28.70
N ALA A 70 -15.13 61.31 29.78
CA ALA A 70 -16.13 60.26 29.86
C ALA A 70 -17.56 60.84 29.98
N GLY A 71 -17.71 62.12 29.67
CA GLY A 71 -18.98 62.84 29.66
C GLY A 71 -18.85 64.27 29.18
N GLU A 72 -19.99 64.94 29.06
CA GLU A 72 -20.08 66.33 28.63
C GLU A 72 -20.37 67.24 29.82
N CYS A 73 -19.61 68.33 29.93
CA CYS A 73 -19.86 69.31 30.97
C CYS A 73 -21.04 70.22 30.62
N GLN A 74 -22.03 70.24 31.50
CA GLN A 74 -23.22 71.06 31.36
C GLN A 74 -22.95 72.50 31.83
N LEU A 75 -23.73 73.46 31.31
CA LEU A 75 -23.63 74.89 31.69
C LEU A 75 -23.87 75.15 33.20
N THR A 76 -24.48 74.19 33.90
CA THR A 76 -24.72 74.19 35.34
C THR A 76 -23.50 73.74 36.17
N GLY A 77 -22.46 73.20 35.53
CA GLY A 77 -21.27 72.66 36.20
C GLY A 77 -21.32 71.18 36.56
N SER A 78 -22.38 70.47 36.17
CA SER A 78 -22.50 69.02 36.33
C SER A 78 -22.00 68.27 35.10
N CYS A 79 -21.37 67.11 35.29
CA CYS A 79 -21.01 66.22 34.21
C CYS A 79 -22.17 65.31 33.81
N ALA A 80 -22.54 65.31 32.54
CA ALA A 80 -23.42 64.32 31.94
C ALA A 80 -22.57 63.17 31.40
N CYS A 81 -22.47 62.08 32.16
CA CYS A 81 -21.64 60.94 31.80
C CYS A 81 -22.18 60.18 30.59
N TYR A 82 -21.29 59.67 29.75
CA TYR A 82 -21.66 58.77 28.68
C TYR A 82 -22.27 57.49 29.25
N SER A 83 -23.32 57.02 28.58
CA SER A 83 -24.10 55.85 28.98
C SER A 83 -24.50 55.04 27.75
N ASP A 84 -23.55 54.81 26.86
CA ASP A 84 -23.77 54.14 25.58
C ASP A 84 -22.62 53.18 25.26
N ALA A 85 -22.87 52.25 24.34
CA ALA A 85 -21.90 51.21 24.01
C ALA A 85 -20.64 51.73 23.28
N THR A 86 -20.71 52.89 22.63
CA THR A 86 -19.61 53.46 21.85
C THR A 86 -18.63 54.23 22.72
N ASN A 87 -19.16 55.08 23.60
CA ASN A 87 -18.35 55.93 24.46
C ASN A 87 -18.06 55.29 25.83
N GLY A 88 -18.91 54.36 26.28
CA GLY A 88 -18.80 53.65 27.56
C GLY A 88 -19.91 54.02 28.54
N TYR A 89 -20.09 53.19 29.57
CA TYR A 89 -21.10 53.39 30.62
C TYR A 89 -20.43 53.89 31.90
N TYR A 90 -20.42 55.20 32.11
CA TYR A 90 -19.78 55.84 33.26
C TYR A 90 -20.80 56.40 34.25
N THR A 91 -20.35 56.57 35.49
CA THR A 91 -21.13 57.12 36.58
C THR A 91 -20.24 57.94 37.53
N GLY A 92 -20.90 58.65 38.44
CA GLY A 92 -20.26 59.55 39.41
C GLY A 92 -20.16 61.00 38.94
N ASN A 93 -19.85 61.89 39.87
CA ASN A 93 -19.87 63.34 39.66
C ASN A 93 -18.88 63.86 38.59
N ALA A 94 -17.81 63.10 38.33
CA ALA A 94 -16.80 63.39 37.32
C ALA A 94 -16.68 62.27 36.28
N CYS A 95 -17.64 61.33 36.22
CA CYS A 95 -17.62 60.19 35.28
C CYS A 95 -16.36 59.30 35.38
N ALA A 96 -15.76 59.21 36.57
CA ALA A 96 -14.51 58.48 36.78
C ALA A 96 -14.69 56.96 36.95
N SER A 97 -15.90 56.53 37.32
CA SER A 97 -16.23 55.15 37.66
C SER A 97 -17.15 54.53 36.61
N CYS A 98 -17.09 53.21 36.45
CA CYS A 98 -18.02 52.50 35.58
C CYS A 98 -19.39 52.39 36.24
N ALA A 99 -20.45 52.45 35.44
CA ALA A 99 -21.80 52.16 35.89
C ALA A 99 -21.91 50.72 36.44
N PRO A 100 -22.90 50.42 37.31
CA PRO A 100 -23.15 49.05 37.77
C PRO A 100 -23.23 48.09 36.59
N GLU A 101 -22.62 46.92 36.74
CA GLU A 101 -22.52 45.88 35.69
C GLU A 101 -21.62 46.22 34.49
N TYR A 102 -20.79 47.26 34.56
CA TYR A 102 -19.79 47.56 33.55
C TYR A 102 -18.39 47.71 34.14
N ALA A 103 -17.38 47.26 33.40
CA ALA A 103 -15.98 47.27 33.77
C ALA A 103 -15.09 47.57 32.55
N GLY A 104 -13.77 47.52 32.74
CA GLY A 104 -12.78 47.81 31.72
C GLY A 104 -12.29 49.26 31.75
N ALA A 105 -11.22 49.53 30.99
CA ALA A 105 -10.62 50.86 30.93
C ALA A 105 -11.59 51.93 30.43
N SER A 106 -12.48 51.56 29.50
CA SER A 106 -13.51 52.43 28.92
C SER A 106 -14.93 52.11 29.40
N CYS A 107 -15.09 51.34 30.49
CA CYS A 107 -16.39 50.98 31.07
C CYS A 107 -17.41 50.41 30.07
N ASN A 108 -16.94 49.61 29.12
CA ASN A 108 -17.73 48.99 28.06
C ASN A 108 -17.72 47.45 28.10
N VAL A 109 -17.02 46.85 29.08
CA VAL A 109 -17.02 45.41 29.32
C VAL A 109 -18.19 45.09 30.25
N SER A 110 -19.14 44.26 29.80
CA SER A 110 -20.24 43.81 30.63
C SER A 110 -19.73 42.98 31.81
N CYS A 111 -20.31 43.14 32.98
CA CYS A 111 -19.98 42.41 34.19
C CYS A 111 -21.28 42.04 34.90
N PRO A 112 -22.01 41.02 34.40
CA PRO A 112 -23.34 40.69 34.91
C PRO A 112 -23.30 40.39 36.41
N ALA A 113 -24.18 41.01 37.20
CA ALA A 113 -24.20 40.83 38.65
C ALA A 113 -24.46 39.37 39.08
N SER A 114 -25.04 38.55 38.19
CA SER A 114 -25.26 37.12 38.38
C SER A 114 -24.00 36.27 38.29
N ARG A 115 -22.90 36.80 37.73
CA ARG A 115 -21.66 36.05 37.44
C ARG A 115 -20.40 36.73 37.96
N GLY A 116 -20.48 38.01 38.32
CA GLY A 116 -19.34 38.76 38.84
C GLY A 116 -19.77 40.04 39.56
N ARG A 117 -18.79 40.72 40.13
CA ARG A 117 -18.96 42.04 40.75
C ARG A 117 -17.89 43.00 40.25
N VAL A 118 -18.32 44.20 39.86
CA VAL A 118 -17.40 45.28 39.49
C VAL A 118 -16.70 45.80 40.74
N ASN A 119 -15.37 45.81 40.73
CA ASN A 119 -14.57 46.53 41.70
C ASN A 119 -13.69 47.53 40.96
N SER A 120 -14.00 48.82 41.14
CA SER A 120 -13.40 49.94 40.41
C SER A 120 -13.59 49.82 38.89
N ARG A 121 -12.62 49.25 38.17
CA ARG A 121 -12.67 49.01 36.70
C ARG A 121 -12.43 47.55 36.31
N ARG A 122 -12.41 46.62 37.26
CA ARG A 122 -12.20 45.19 36.99
C ARG A 122 -13.44 44.39 37.37
N CYS A 123 -13.86 43.46 36.51
CA CYS A 123 -14.88 42.48 36.84
C CYS A 123 -14.23 41.34 37.65
N ILE A 124 -14.70 41.12 38.88
CA ILE A 124 -14.27 40.01 39.73
C ILE A 124 -15.32 38.91 39.62
N CYS A 125 -14.95 37.77 39.07
CA CYS A 125 -15.88 36.67 38.82
C CYS A 125 -16.25 35.92 40.09
N LEU A 126 -17.51 35.49 40.15
CA LEU A 126 -17.99 34.53 41.15
C LEU A 126 -17.41 33.14 40.83
N THR A 127 -17.38 32.28 41.85
CA THR A 127 -16.84 30.92 41.76
C THR A 127 -17.46 30.18 40.57
N GLY A 128 -16.62 29.60 39.70
CA GLY A 128 -17.06 28.88 38.50
C GLY A 128 -17.17 29.72 37.22
N PHE A 129 -16.91 31.03 37.31
CA PHE A 129 -16.83 31.92 36.14
C PHE A 129 -15.42 32.52 36.02
N VAL A 130 -14.97 32.71 34.78
CA VAL A 130 -13.67 33.30 34.46
C VAL A 130 -13.78 34.18 33.21
N GLY A 131 -12.73 34.95 32.93
CA GLY A 131 -12.68 35.89 31.80
C GLY A 131 -12.83 37.34 32.24
N ASP A 132 -12.57 38.26 31.30
CA ASP A 132 -12.55 39.70 31.57
C ASP A 132 -13.96 40.26 31.88
N ASP A 133 -15.01 39.58 31.42
CA ASP A 133 -16.44 39.90 31.60
C ASP A 133 -17.20 38.85 32.44
N CYS A 134 -16.49 37.85 32.99
CA CYS A 134 -17.06 36.71 33.71
C CYS A 134 -18.17 35.95 32.95
N SER A 135 -18.17 36.02 31.63
CA SER A 135 -19.16 35.33 30.79
C SER A 135 -18.86 33.83 30.66
N LEU A 136 -17.60 33.42 30.85
CA LEU A 136 -17.15 32.06 30.59
C LEU A 136 -17.37 31.18 31.82
N SER A 137 -18.23 30.17 31.66
CA SER A 137 -18.53 29.17 32.69
C SER A 137 -17.54 28.03 32.62
N CYS A 138 -17.01 27.63 33.77
CA CYS A 138 -16.17 26.44 33.90
C CYS A 138 -17.01 25.16 33.74
N PRO A 139 -16.40 24.04 33.34
CA PRO A 139 -17.08 22.74 33.26
C PRO A 139 -17.73 22.36 34.60
N MET A 140 -18.96 21.85 34.53
CA MET A 140 -19.72 21.33 35.67
C MET A 140 -19.85 19.81 35.56
N ASP A 141 -19.96 19.15 36.71
CA ASP A 141 -20.35 17.74 36.78
C ASP A 141 -21.89 17.57 36.63
N ALA A 142 -22.36 16.32 36.68
CA ALA A 142 -23.78 16.00 36.60
C ALA A 142 -24.62 16.55 37.77
N ALA A 143 -23.98 16.95 38.88
CA ALA A 143 -24.61 17.56 40.04
C ALA A 143 -24.64 19.11 39.96
N GLY A 144 -24.10 19.70 38.89
CA GLY A 144 -24.03 21.15 38.70
C GLY A 144 -22.91 21.82 39.50
N LEU A 145 -21.92 21.06 39.96
CA LEU A 145 -20.77 21.58 40.70
C LEU A 145 -19.62 21.90 39.73
N PHE A 146 -19.10 23.12 39.81
CA PHE A 146 -17.93 23.52 39.01
C PHE A 146 -16.70 22.72 39.40
N CYS A 147 -16.06 22.09 38.42
CA CYS A 147 -14.92 21.20 38.63
C CYS A 147 -15.15 20.14 39.72
N ALA A 148 -16.41 19.73 39.97
CA ALA A 148 -16.82 18.77 41.00
C ALA A 148 -16.25 19.06 42.42
N ASN A 149 -15.84 20.30 42.71
CA ASN A 149 -15.05 20.68 43.89
C ASN A 149 -13.69 19.95 44.06
N HIS A 150 -13.15 19.37 42.99
CA HIS A 150 -11.89 18.64 42.96
C HIS A 150 -10.91 19.22 41.93
N GLY A 151 -10.95 20.53 41.75
CA GLY A 151 -10.05 21.24 40.85
C GLY A 151 -10.24 22.74 40.90
N THR A 152 -9.26 23.45 40.33
CA THR A 152 -9.27 24.90 40.22
C THR A 152 -9.55 25.32 38.77
N CYS A 153 -10.50 26.23 38.57
CA CYS A 153 -10.80 26.70 37.23
C CYS A 153 -9.79 27.77 36.79
N SER A 154 -9.23 27.61 35.59
CA SER A 154 -8.29 28.55 35.01
C SER A 154 -8.54 28.75 33.51
N LEU A 155 -8.07 29.89 32.99
CA LEU A 155 -8.00 30.16 31.56
C LEU A 155 -6.59 29.84 31.07
N PRO A 156 -6.40 28.81 30.22
CA PRO A 156 -5.09 28.50 29.68
C PRO A 156 -4.58 29.61 28.75
N ALA A 157 -3.26 29.84 28.74
CA ALA A 157 -2.64 30.86 27.88
C ALA A 157 -2.63 30.39 26.41
N GLY A 158 -3.37 31.07 25.52
CA GLY A 158 -3.45 30.73 24.10
C GLY A 158 -4.60 31.42 23.35
N ALA A 159 -4.72 31.15 22.04
CA ALA A 159 -5.69 31.79 21.14
C ALA A 159 -7.15 31.27 21.27
N LEU A 160 -7.38 30.18 22.00
CA LEU A 160 -8.72 29.62 22.27
C LEU A 160 -9.05 29.84 23.76
N ARG A 161 -9.88 30.84 24.07
CA ARG A 161 -10.27 31.22 25.45
C ARG A 161 -11.34 30.30 26.05
N THR A 162 -11.12 28.99 26.06
CA THR A 162 -12.04 28.03 26.73
C THR A 162 -11.57 27.75 28.15
N PRO A 163 -12.41 27.97 29.18
CA PRO A 163 -12.05 27.71 30.58
C PRO A 163 -11.92 26.21 30.87
N THR A 164 -10.88 25.83 31.59
CA THR A 164 -10.56 24.42 31.91
C THR A 164 -10.37 24.24 33.41
N CYS A 165 -10.82 23.09 33.93
CA CYS A 165 -10.54 22.68 35.30
C CYS A 165 -9.15 22.04 35.39
N ALA A 166 -8.29 22.59 36.24
CA ALA A 166 -7.05 21.95 36.66
C ALA A 166 -7.37 21.06 37.87
N CYS A 167 -7.48 19.75 37.63
CA CYS A 167 -7.93 18.80 38.64
C CYS A 167 -6.89 18.52 39.72
N ASP A 168 -7.38 18.25 40.93
CA ASP A 168 -6.59 17.79 42.07
C ASP A 168 -6.05 16.37 41.83
N THR A 169 -5.06 15.97 42.63
CA THR A 169 -4.43 14.65 42.50
C THR A 169 -5.47 13.54 42.61
N ASN A 170 -5.44 12.58 41.66
CA ASN A 170 -6.37 11.45 41.51
C ASN A 170 -7.76 11.79 40.96
N TYR A 171 -8.02 13.04 40.57
CA TYR A 171 -9.25 13.45 39.90
C TYR A 171 -8.98 13.83 38.44
N PHE A 172 -9.88 13.42 37.56
CA PHE A 172 -9.74 13.56 36.12
C PHE A 172 -11.10 13.84 35.46
N GLY A 173 -11.07 14.05 34.15
CA GLY A 173 -12.24 14.48 33.38
C GLY A 173 -12.31 15.99 33.28
N THR A 174 -13.08 16.47 32.30
CA THR A 174 -13.20 17.91 32.01
C THR A 174 -13.77 18.71 33.18
N ALA A 175 -14.56 18.08 34.05
CA ALA A 175 -15.11 18.65 35.28
C ALA A 175 -14.49 18.06 36.56
N CYS A 176 -13.36 17.35 36.50
CA CYS A 176 -12.69 16.72 37.65
C CYS A 176 -13.58 15.81 38.51
N SER A 177 -14.63 15.23 37.92
CA SER A 177 -15.61 14.40 38.62
C SER A 177 -15.22 12.93 38.70
N VAL A 178 -14.16 12.51 38.00
CA VAL A 178 -13.76 11.10 37.90
C VAL A 178 -12.57 10.84 38.81
N TYR A 179 -12.81 10.16 39.92
CA TYR A 179 -11.74 9.69 40.81
C TYR A 179 -11.13 8.40 40.26
N CYS A 180 -9.80 8.37 40.13
CA CYS A 180 -9.09 7.18 39.67
C CYS A 180 -7.72 7.04 40.33
N VAL A 181 -7.43 5.83 40.81
CA VAL A 181 -6.10 5.41 41.27
C VAL A 181 -5.78 4.02 40.72
N ALA A 182 -4.49 3.71 40.50
CA ALA A 182 -4.07 2.44 39.90
C ALA A 182 -4.54 1.21 40.71
N SER A 183 -4.60 1.30 42.04
CA SER A 183 -5.08 0.22 42.91
C SER A 183 -6.58 -0.08 42.70
N GLN A 184 -7.40 0.94 42.42
CA GLN A 184 -8.82 0.76 42.11
C GLN A 184 -9.00 0.08 40.76
N CYS A 185 -8.20 0.45 39.76
CA CYS A 185 -8.24 -0.21 38.46
C CYS A 185 -7.74 -1.66 38.53
N GLN A 186 -6.75 -1.94 39.37
CA GLN A 186 -6.29 -3.31 39.63
C GLN A 186 -7.35 -4.15 40.35
N ALA A 187 -8.07 -3.58 41.31
CA ALA A 187 -9.20 -4.24 41.97
C ALA A 187 -10.35 -4.57 40.98
N ASN A 188 -10.47 -3.80 39.90
CA ASN A 188 -11.42 -4.04 38.81
C ASN A 188 -10.92 -5.06 37.77
N GLY A 189 -9.81 -5.77 38.03
CA GLY A 189 -9.34 -6.89 37.21
C GLY A 189 -8.31 -6.54 36.13
N LEU A 190 -7.75 -5.32 36.12
CA LEU A 190 -6.71 -4.92 35.17
C LEU A 190 -5.30 -5.13 35.78
N TYR A 191 -4.50 -6.03 35.21
CA TYR A 191 -3.21 -6.47 35.79
C TYR A 191 -2.14 -5.35 35.83
N ARG A 192 -2.15 -4.43 34.86
CA ARG A 192 -1.22 -3.29 34.76
C ARG A 192 -1.93 -2.02 34.28
N ALA A 193 -2.85 -1.53 35.11
CA ALA A 193 -3.67 -0.38 34.81
C ALA A 193 -2.98 0.97 35.06
N GLN A 194 -3.44 1.99 34.36
CA GLN A 194 -3.24 3.40 34.66
C GLN A 194 -4.56 4.15 34.54
N CYS A 195 -4.61 5.35 35.10
CA CYS A 195 -5.72 6.26 34.90
C CYS A 195 -5.45 7.10 33.67
N ASN A 196 -6.40 7.15 32.74
CA ASN A 196 -6.31 8.05 31.61
C ASN A 196 -6.21 9.50 32.14
N PRO A 197 -5.16 10.26 31.78
CA PRO A 197 -4.93 11.59 32.36
C PRO A 197 -5.99 12.63 31.96
N THR A 198 -6.80 12.35 30.94
CA THR A 198 -7.84 13.24 30.44
C THR A 198 -9.23 12.83 30.94
N THR A 199 -9.55 11.54 30.95
CA THR A 199 -10.91 11.04 31.25
C THR A 199 -11.05 10.42 32.63
N GLY A 200 -9.96 10.01 33.27
CA GLY A 200 -9.99 9.25 34.54
C GLY A 200 -10.45 7.81 34.40
N ALA A 201 -10.70 7.33 33.19
CA ALA A 201 -11.05 5.94 32.98
C ALA A 201 -9.85 5.03 33.27
N CYS A 202 -10.11 3.85 33.83
CA CYS A 202 -9.11 2.80 33.93
C CYS A 202 -8.75 2.31 32.52
N GLU A 203 -7.48 2.41 32.17
CA GLU A 203 -6.93 1.92 30.91
C GLU A 203 -5.64 1.14 31.13
N CYS A 204 -5.16 0.47 30.10
CA CYS A 204 -3.89 -0.23 30.16
C CYS A 204 -2.71 0.73 30.17
N ARG A 205 -1.68 0.38 30.94
CA ARG A 205 -0.45 1.18 31.01
C ARG A 205 0.21 1.28 29.63
N ALA A 206 0.44 2.50 29.18
CA ALA A 206 1.16 2.82 27.95
C ALA A 206 2.30 3.81 28.26
N SER A 207 3.49 3.28 28.54
CA SER A 207 4.66 4.07 28.97
C SER A 207 5.98 3.46 28.48
N SER A 208 7.11 4.11 28.75
CA SER A 208 8.44 3.55 28.47
C SER A 208 8.73 2.25 29.25
N LEU A 209 7.97 1.96 30.30
CA LEU A 209 8.09 0.72 31.09
C LEU A 209 7.27 -0.45 30.52
N GLY A 210 6.46 -0.22 29.48
CA GLY A 210 5.63 -1.26 28.86
C GLY A 210 4.37 -0.72 28.16
N GLN A 211 3.96 -1.39 27.10
CA GLN A 211 2.82 -1.05 26.24
C GLN A 211 1.75 -2.16 26.26
N TRP A 212 0.68 -1.96 27.00
CA TRP A 212 -0.34 -2.98 27.29
C TRP A 212 -1.69 -2.70 26.61
N THR A 213 -2.41 -3.76 26.27
CA THR A 213 -3.75 -3.73 25.67
C THR A 213 -4.59 -4.92 26.16
N GLY A 214 -5.82 -5.02 25.66
CA GLY A 214 -6.78 -6.07 26.02
C GLY A 214 -7.63 -5.70 27.24
N SER A 215 -8.73 -6.42 27.42
CA SER A 215 -9.73 -6.15 28.48
C SER A 215 -9.18 -6.34 29.91
N THR A 216 -8.11 -7.11 30.06
CA THR A 216 -7.43 -7.41 31.34
C THR A 216 -6.07 -6.72 31.46
N CYS A 217 -5.64 -5.95 30.45
CA CYS A 217 -4.30 -5.37 30.34
C CYS A 217 -3.17 -6.40 30.54
N SER A 218 -3.38 -7.60 30.02
CA SER A 218 -2.39 -8.67 30.01
C SER A 218 -1.75 -8.86 28.64
N ASP A 219 -2.24 -8.21 27.59
CA ASP A 219 -1.72 -8.37 26.23
C ASP A 219 -0.81 -7.21 25.87
N CYS A 220 0.16 -7.44 25.00
CA CYS A 220 1.01 -6.36 24.49
C CYS A 220 0.31 -5.64 23.33
N ILE A 221 0.46 -4.32 23.26
CA ILE A 221 0.09 -3.57 22.05
C ILE A 221 0.86 -4.14 20.85
N ALA A 222 0.20 -4.19 19.68
CA ALA A 222 0.82 -4.64 18.43
C ALA A 222 2.14 -3.88 18.18
N GLY A 223 3.23 -4.62 18.00
CA GLY A 223 4.56 -4.03 17.86
C GLY A 223 5.42 -4.06 19.13
N TYR A 224 4.95 -4.66 20.24
CA TYR A 224 5.73 -4.88 21.46
C TYR A 224 5.59 -6.32 22.00
N TRP A 225 6.60 -6.80 22.72
CA TRP A 225 6.64 -8.14 23.30
C TRP A 225 7.43 -8.19 24.63
N GLY A 226 7.41 -9.35 25.29
CA GLY A 226 8.06 -9.62 26.57
C GLY A 226 7.10 -9.55 27.77
N ASP A 227 7.57 -10.02 28.92
CA ASP A 227 6.79 -10.09 30.17
C ASP A 227 6.33 -8.70 30.69
N GLU A 228 7.04 -7.66 30.25
CA GLU A 228 6.72 -6.26 30.51
C GLU A 228 6.11 -5.51 29.31
N CYS A 229 5.96 -6.16 28.15
CA CYS A 229 5.58 -5.52 26.88
C CYS A 229 6.42 -4.28 26.54
N SER A 230 7.71 -4.30 26.90
CA SER A 230 8.64 -3.18 26.79
C SER A 230 9.62 -3.34 25.62
N TYR A 231 9.71 -4.53 25.01
CA TYR A 231 10.62 -4.77 23.90
C TYR A 231 9.91 -4.50 22.56
N PRO A 232 10.46 -3.64 21.69
CA PRO A 232 9.90 -3.40 20.37
C PRO A 232 10.01 -4.67 19.51
N CYS A 233 8.98 -4.90 18.72
CA CYS A 233 8.86 -6.00 17.79
C CYS A 233 9.67 -5.70 16.53
N LEU A 234 10.75 -6.46 16.31
CA LEU A 234 11.68 -6.23 15.20
C LEU A 234 11.23 -6.86 13.87
N CYS A 235 9.94 -7.17 13.72
CA CYS A 235 9.38 -7.86 12.55
C CYS A 235 9.20 -6.95 11.33
N SER A 236 10.09 -5.97 11.14
CA SER A 236 10.13 -5.05 10.00
C SER A 236 8.80 -4.33 9.69
N SER A 237 7.91 -4.17 10.69
CA SER A 237 6.51 -3.70 10.53
C SER A 237 5.66 -4.53 9.55
N ARG A 238 6.06 -5.78 9.31
CA ARG A 238 5.49 -6.71 8.31
C ARG A 238 5.03 -8.03 8.94
N GLY A 239 4.86 -8.01 10.26
CA GLY A 239 4.40 -9.13 11.07
C GLY A 239 4.13 -8.71 12.52
N THR A 240 3.54 -9.61 13.29
CA THR A 240 3.40 -9.52 14.75
C THR A 240 4.45 -10.38 15.43
N CYS A 241 4.67 -10.26 16.74
CA CYS A 241 5.61 -11.13 17.48
C CYS A 241 4.90 -11.88 18.60
N THR A 242 5.41 -13.06 18.93
CA THR A 242 4.91 -13.85 20.06
C THR A 242 5.22 -13.19 21.39
N ARG A 243 4.25 -13.21 22.31
CA ARG A 243 4.31 -12.55 23.63
C ARG A 243 5.55 -12.93 24.45
N ASN A 244 5.88 -14.24 24.50
CA ASN A 244 6.89 -14.77 25.42
C ASN A 244 8.27 -14.98 24.77
N GLY A 245 8.44 -14.67 23.48
CA GLY A 245 9.68 -15.02 22.77
C GLY A 245 10.10 -14.08 21.66
N GLY A 246 9.30 -13.06 21.32
CA GLY A 246 9.67 -12.06 20.31
C GLY A 246 9.79 -12.64 18.89
N VAL A 247 9.32 -13.88 18.69
CA VAL A 247 9.41 -14.57 17.41
C VAL A 247 8.40 -13.98 16.46
N CYS A 248 8.85 -13.58 15.28
CA CYS A 248 8.01 -12.94 14.29
C CYS A 248 7.03 -13.92 13.63
N GLN A 249 5.75 -13.54 13.65
CA GLN A 249 4.64 -14.08 12.89
C GLN A 249 4.35 -13.12 11.73
N CYS A 250 4.91 -13.44 10.57
CA CYS A 250 4.81 -12.60 9.39
C CYS A 250 3.39 -12.57 8.82
N TYR A 251 2.98 -11.42 8.26
CA TYR A 251 1.68 -11.31 7.62
C TYR A 251 1.60 -12.25 6.41
N GLN A 252 0.43 -12.86 6.21
CA GLN A 252 0.14 -13.77 5.11
C GLN A 252 -1.21 -13.43 4.47
N GLY A 253 -1.32 -12.21 3.94
CA GLY A 253 -2.58 -11.71 3.37
C GLY A 253 -2.38 -10.91 2.11
N ALA A 254 -3.36 -10.92 1.20
CA ALA A 254 -3.27 -10.19 -0.07
C ALA A 254 -3.15 -8.66 0.11
N ALA A 255 -3.76 -8.11 1.18
CA ALA A 255 -3.73 -6.68 1.49
C ALA A 255 -2.47 -6.26 2.28
N THR A 256 -1.96 -7.14 3.15
CA THR A 256 -0.84 -6.86 4.06
C THR A 256 0.51 -7.42 3.56
N GLY A 257 0.48 -8.24 2.51
CA GLY A 257 1.63 -8.98 1.98
C GLY A 257 1.82 -10.37 2.59
N PHE A 258 2.51 -11.24 1.84
CA PHE A 258 2.97 -12.56 2.28
C PHE A 258 4.46 -12.51 2.61
N TRP A 259 4.77 -12.27 3.87
CA TRP A 259 6.13 -12.05 4.37
C TRP A 259 6.69 -13.32 5.02
N GLY A 260 8.01 -13.46 5.04
CA GLY A 260 8.75 -14.61 5.57
C GLY A 260 10.12 -14.22 6.14
N GLY A 261 10.86 -15.21 6.65
CA GLY A 261 12.11 -14.99 7.39
C GLY A 261 11.89 -14.78 8.89
N SER A 262 12.97 -14.79 9.67
CA SER A 262 12.93 -14.68 11.15
C SER A 262 12.51 -13.30 11.65
N ASP A 263 12.60 -12.27 10.81
CA ASP A 263 12.31 -10.86 11.08
C ASP A 263 11.31 -10.24 10.07
N CYS A 264 10.64 -11.07 9.26
CA CYS A 264 9.72 -10.66 8.19
C CYS A 264 10.31 -9.67 7.17
N SER A 265 11.64 -9.69 6.99
CA SER A 265 12.34 -8.81 6.05
C SER A 265 12.27 -9.29 4.60
N VAL A 266 11.93 -10.56 4.36
CA VAL A 266 11.87 -11.17 3.02
C VAL A 266 10.45 -11.61 2.69
N CYS A 267 10.16 -11.83 1.40
CA CYS A 267 8.88 -12.44 1.02
C CYS A 267 8.83 -13.90 1.44
N ALA A 268 7.63 -14.37 1.82
CA ALA A 268 7.38 -15.79 1.98
C ALA A 268 7.68 -16.54 0.68
N THR A 269 8.06 -17.81 0.77
CA THR A 269 8.31 -18.67 -0.38
C THR A 269 7.16 -18.59 -1.38
N GLY A 270 7.47 -18.32 -2.65
CA GLY A 270 6.46 -18.18 -3.71
C GLY A 270 5.86 -16.77 -3.87
N TYR A 271 6.34 -15.77 -3.13
CA TYR A 271 5.90 -14.37 -3.26
C TYR A 271 7.07 -13.42 -3.52
N THR A 272 6.80 -12.30 -4.20
CA THR A 272 7.75 -11.26 -4.59
C THR A 272 7.08 -9.88 -4.64
N GLY A 273 7.83 -8.85 -5.02
CA GLY A 273 7.37 -7.47 -5.12
C GLY A 273 7.50 -6.68 -3.81
N VAL A 274 7.35 -5.36 -3.89
CA VAL A 274 7.56 -4.42 -2.76
C VAL A 274 6.61 -4.66 -1.57
N GLY A 275 5.43 -5.21 -1.83
CA GLY A 275 4.46 -5.60 -0.82
C GLY A 275 4.38 -7.11 -0.57
N CYS A 276 5.27 -7.91 -1.16
CA CYS A 276 5.22 -9.39 -1.12
C CYS A 276 3.83 -10.00 -1.37
N ASN A 277 3.02 -9.33 -2.19
CA ASN A 277 1.66 -9.74 -2.55
C ASN A 277 1.58 -10.24 -4.01
N ILE A 278 2.73 -10.33 -4.68
CA ILE A 278 2.83 -10.78 -6.07
C ILE A 278 3.34 -12.21 -6.05
N VAL A 279 2.51 -13.16 -6.49
CA VAL A 279 2.92 -14.56 -6.60
C VAL A 279 4.11 -14.67 -7.56
N ASN A 280 5.22 -15.24 -7.10
CA ASN A 280 6.45 -15.40 -7.84
C ASN A 280 6.32 -16.53 -8.87
N VAL A 281 6.46 -16.21 -10.16
CA VAL A 281 6.56 -17.24 -11.20
C VAL A 281 7.97 -17.82 -11.25
N ALA A 282 8.10 -19.09 -10.89
CA ALA A 282 9.34 -19.83 -11.05
C ALA A 282 9.53 -20.25 -12.52
N LEU A 283 10.41 -19.55 -13.23
CA LEU A 283 10.92 -20.03 -14.51
C LEU A 283 11.94 -21.13 -14.28
N ASN A 284 11.78 -22.25 -14.97
CA ASN A 284 12.67 -23.39 -14.82
C ASN A 284 13.64 -23.46 -15.97
N ALA A 285 14.81 -24.02 -15.69
CA ALA A 285 15.77 -24.32 -16.73
C ALA A 285 15.12 -25.25 -17.76
N ALA A 286 15.21 -24.90 -19.05
CA ALA A 286 14.67 -25.71 -20.13
C ALA A 286 15.40 -27.08 -20.26
N SER A 287 16.58 -27.18 -19.63
CA SER A 287 17.47 -28.35 -19.48
C SER A 287 18.45 -28.09 -18.32
N SER A 288 19.17 -29.10 -17.83
CA SER A 288 20.22 -28.97 -16.79
C SER A 288 21.52 -28.32 -17.29
N ASP A 289 21.43 -27.23 -18.06
CA ASP A 289 22.58 -26.59 -18.71
C ASP A 289 23.10 -25.41 -17.87
N LEU A 290 23.85 -25.75 -16.82
CA LEU A 290 24.68 -24.79 -16.08
C LEU A 290 26.10 -24.80 -16.67
N MET A 291 26.29 -24.35 -17.91
CA MET A 291 27.65 -24.17 -18.41
C MET A 291 28.27 -22.94 -17.73
N THR A 292 29.23 -23.22 -16.85
CA THR A 292 29.98 -22.21 -16.10
C THR A 292 31.36 -22.10 -16.73
N PHE A 293 31.64 -20.96 -17.34
CA PHE A 293 32.98 -20.67 -17.84
C PHE A 293 33.80 -20.09 -16.69
N LYS A 294 34.80 -20.83 -16.21
CA LYS A 294 35.84 -20.28 -15.32
C LYS A 294 36.89 -19.61 -16.21
N THR A 295 36.97 -18.29 -16.20
CA THR A 295 38.10 -17.58 -16.79
C THR A 295 39.14 -17.32 -15.70
N THR A 296 40.40 -17.61 -15.98
CA THR A 296 41.52 -17.40 -15.06
C THR A 296 42.08 -15.98 -15.14
N ALA A 297 41.43 -15.03 -15.84
CA ALA A 297 41.99 -13.72 -16.12
C ALA A 297 41.03 -12.54 -15.83
N VAL A 298 41.57 -11.54 -15.13
CA VAL A 298 40.93 -10.33 -14.59
C VAL A 298 40.73 -9.26 -15.67
N GLN A 299 39.97 -9.54 -16.74
CA GLN A 299 39.67 -8.54 -17.78
C GLN A 299 38.16 -8.49 -18.08
N ARG A 300 37.65 -7.27 -18.30
CA ARG A 300 36.23 -6.99 -18.57
C ARG A 300 35.75 -7.80 -19.78
N ILE A 301 34.77 -8.66 -19.55
CA ILE A 301 34.12 -9.47 -20.59
C ILE A 301 33.11 -8.58 -21.32
N VAL A 302 33.27 -8.41 -22.64
CA VAL A 302 32.23 -7.85 -23.51
C VAL A 302 31.53 -9.06 -24.14
N LEU A 303 30.38 -9.44 -23.58
CA LEU A 303 29.69 -10.65 -24.01
C LEU A 303 28.67 -10.33 -25.10
N LEU A 304 28.97 -10.74 -26.34
CA LEU A 304 28.03 -10.66 -27.46
C LEU A 304 27.27 -11.98 -27.60
N VAL A 305 25.93 -11.93 -27.53
CA VAL A 305 25.05 -13.10 -27.75
C VAL A 305 24.29 -12.95 -29.07
N VAL A 306 24.49 -13.90 -30.00
CA VAL A 306 23.69 -13.99 -31.24
C VAL A 306 23.05 -15.36 -31.31
N SER A 307 21.72 -15.42 -31.31
CA SER A 307 20.94 -16.66 -31.44
C SER A 307 20.48 -16.87 -32.88
N ASP A 308 20.79 -18.03 -33.45
CA ASP A 308 20.43 -18.43 -34.81
C ASP A 308 19.39 -19.57 -34.81
N PHE A 309 18.16 -19.24 -35.21
CA PHE A 309 17.03 -20.17 -35.29
C PHE A 309 17.21 -21.29 -36.32
N ALA A 310 17.84 -21.00 -37.47
CA ALA A 310 18.01 -21.96 -38.56
C ALA A 310 19.12 -22.98 -38.26
N LEU A 311 20.19 -22.54 -37.59
CA LEU A 311 21.34 -23.39 -37.27
C LEU A 311 21.32 -23.97 -35.85
N ARG A 312 20.38 -23.52 -35.00
CA ARG A 312 20.28 -23.85 -33.57
C ARG A 312 21.60 -23.53 -32.83
N ALA A 313 22.17 -22.36 -33.10
CA ALA A 313 23.48 -21.94 -32.59
C ALA A 313 23.37 -20.66 -31.75
N THR A 314 24.22 -20.55 -30.72
CA THR A 314 24.37 -19.34 -29.90
C THR A 314 25.84 -18.93 -29.92
N LEU A 315 26.14 -17.70 -30.29
CA LEU A 315 27.50 -17.17 -30.28
C LEU A 315 27.76 -16.49 -28.95
N VAL A 316 28.96 -16.68 -28.38
CA VAL A 316 29.38 -16.02 -27.14
C VAL A 316 30.84 -15.59 -27.29
N GLN A 317 31.14 -14.35 -26.90
CA GLN A 317 32.47 -13.77 -26.96
C GLN A 317 33.05 -13.54 -25.57
N ASP A 318 34.30 -13.94 -25.33
CA ASP A 318 35.11 -13.49 -24.19
C ASP A 318 36.00 -12.30 -24.64
N SER A 319 36.45 -11.51 -23.67
CA SER A 319 37.41 -10.39 -23.77
C SER A 319 38.60 -10.61 -24.73
N ALA A 320 39.02 -11.86 -24.96
CA ALA A 320 40.13 -12.20 -25.85
C ALA A 320 39.75 -13.01 -27.11
N ASN A 321 38.65 -13.79 -27.10
CA ASN A 321 38.32 -14.73 -28.18
C ASN A 321 36.80 -14.82 -28.41
N LEU A 322 36.37 -14.88 -29.67
CA LEU A 322 34.99 -15.18 -30.04
C LEU A 322 34.81 -16.70 -30.20
N SER A 323 33.91 -17.33 -29.45
CA SER A 323 33.68 -18.79 -29.52
C SER A 323 32.31 -19.09 -30.15
N PHE A 324 32.31 -19.98 -31.15
CA PHE A 324 31.09 -20.47 -31.77
C PHE A 324 30.57 -21.70 -31.01
N PHE A 325 29.37 -21.60 -30.45
CA PHE A 325 28.73 -22.73 -29.79
C PHE A 325 27.49 -23.16 -30.59
N ARG A 326 27.55 -24.33 -31.24
CA ARG A 326 26.36 -24.98 -31.76
C ARG A 326 25.73 -25.81 -30.65
N VAL A 327 24.49 -25.51 -30.28
CA VAL A 327 23.75 -26.31 -29.29
C VAL A 327 23.12 -27.48 -30.03
N LEU A 328 23.81 -28.62 -30.05
CA LEU A 328 23.27 -29.86 -30.60
C LEU A 328 22.29 -30.49 -29.59
N ARG A 329 21.05 -30.76 -30.03
CA ARG A 329 20.12 -31.60 -29.26
C ARG A 329 20.63 -33.04 -29.31
N PRO A 330 20.85 -33.74 -28.19
CA PRO A 330 20.86 -35.19 -28.19
C PRO A 330 19.42 -35.67 -28.11
N SER A 331 19.09 -36.71 -28.87
CA SER A 331 17.82 -37.44 -28.79
C SER A 331 17.68 -38.28 -27.52
N ALA A 332 18.61 -38.16 -26.55
CA ALA A 332 18.60 -38.88 -25.29
C ALA A 332 19.03 -37.98 -24.13
N VAL A 333 18.41 -38.21 -22.97
CA VAL A 333 18.63 -37.51 -21.71
C VAL A 333 20.13 -37.46 -21.37
N GLY A 334 20.68 -36.25 -21.18
CA GLY A 334 21.77 -36.04 -20.21
C GLY A 334 23.11 -35.48 -20.70
N ILE A 335 23.43 -35.34 -21.99
CA ILE A 335 24.72 -34.73 -22.40
C ILE A 335 24.58 -33.92 -23.69
N THR A 336 24.54 -32.59 -23.59
CA THR A 336 24.73 -31.64 -24.70
C THR A 336 26.23 -31.58 -25.06
N THR A 337 26.61 -32.13 -26.22
CA THR A 337 27.98 -31.97 -26.74
C THR A 337 28.13 -30.64 -27.46
N VAL A 338 29.00 -29.79 -26.94
CA VAL A 338 29.36 -28.50 -27.53
C VAL A 338 30.63 -28.69 -28.36
N VAL A 339 30.58 -28.32 -29.64
CA VAL A 339 31.75 -28.35 -30.53
C VAL A 339 31.99 -26.95 -31.08
N GLY A 340 33.22 -26.43 -30.92
CA GLY A 340 33.70 -25.27 -31.66
C GLY A 340 34.97 -24.64 -31.10
N ASN A 341 35.98 -24.45 -31.97
CA ASN A 341 37.09 -23.53 -31.75
C ASN A 341 37.35 -22.78 -33.07
N LEU A 342 36.97 -21.50 -33.12
CA LEU A 342 37.33 -20.58 -34.20
C LEU A 342 37.72 -19.27 -33.54
N THR A 343 38.93 -18.78 -33.79
CA THR A 343 39.43 -17.55 -33.18
C THR A 343 39.39 -16.43 -34.21
N LEU A 344 38.63 -15.36 -33.93
CA LEU A 344 38.66 -14.15 -34.77
C LEU A 344 39.75 -13.19 -34.27
N PRO A 345 40.49 -12.51 -35.16
CA PRO A 345 41.62 -11.64 -34.80
C PRO A 345 41.22 -10.28 -34.20
N ALA A 346 39.93 -9.98 -34.07
CA ALA A 346 39.42 -8.73 -33.49
C ALA A 346 38.30 -9.03 -32.50
N ALA A 347 38.16 -8.22 -31.45
CA ALA A 347 37.04 -8.26 -30.51
C ALA A 347 35.84 -7.47 -31.11
N PRO A 348 34.81 -8.14 -31.67
CA PRO A 348 33.58 -7.43 -32.02
C PRO A 348 32.91 -6.87 -30.78
N VAL A 349 32.15 -5.79 -30.96
CA VAL A 349 31.30 -5.20 -29.91
C VAL A 349 29.83 -5.45 -30.20
N ARG A 350 29.49 -5.76 -31.46
CA ARG A 350 28.13 -6.07 -31.92
C ARG A 350 28.17 -7.15 -32.98
N GLY A 351 27.14 -8.00 -33.00
CA GLY A 351 26.91 -8.95 -34.07
C GLY A 351 25.44 -9.32 -34.19
N ALA A 352 25.05 -9.69 -35.40
CA ALA A 352 23.68 -10.00 -35.75
C ALA A 352 23.63 -11.05 -36.88
N VAL A 353 22.49 -11.72 -36.99
CA VAL A 353 22.16 -12.50 -38.17
C VAL A 353 21.91 -11.53 -39.32
N TYR A 354 22.71 -11.59 -40.38
CA TYR A 354 22.60 -10.67 -41.51
C TYR A 354 21.63 -11.19 -42.58
N ASN A 355 21.78 -12.45 -42.97
CA ASN A 355 20.88 -13.13 -43.92
C ASN A 355 21.00 -14.65 -43.76
N VAL A 356 20.31 -15.44 -44.59
CA VAL A 356 20.32 -16.92 -44.52
C VAL A 356 21.70 -17.57 -44.70
N THR A 357 22.69 -16.86 -45.24
CA THR A 357 24.03 -17.39 -45.50
C THR A 357 25.14 -16.76 -44.66
N HIS A 358 24.92 -15.64 -43.95
CA HIS A 358 25.98 -14.92 -43.24
C HIS A 358 25.55 -14.30 -41.89
N TYR A 359 26.47 -14.30 -40.93
CA TYR A 359 26.48 -13.44 -39.75
C TYR A 359 27.25 -12.15 -40.04
N ARG A 360 26.91 -11.05 -39.37
CA ARG A 360 27.62 -9.76 -39.44
C ARG A 360 28.17 -9.40 -38.06
N PHE A 361 29.45 -9.05 -37.99
CA PHE A 361 30.14 -8.59 -36.77
C PHE A 361 30.73 -7.20 -36.99
N VAL A 362 30.78 -6.39 -35.93
CA VAL A 362 31.33 -5.02 -35.94
C VAL A 362 32.33 -4.86 -34.81
N SER A 363 33.57 -4.47 -35.11
CA SER A 363 34.63 -4.21 -34.12
C SER A 363 34.44 -2.88 -33.37
N ALA A 364 35.22 -2.68 -32.30
CA ALA A 364 35.27 -1.41 -31.57
C ALA A 364 35.75 -0.24 -32.43
N SER A 365 36.49 -0.53 -33.49
CA SER A 365 36.94 0.43 -34.51
C SER A 365 35.96 0.59 -35.68
N GLY A 366 34.78 -0.03 -35.62
CA GLY A 366 33.74 0.06 -36.67
C GLY A 366 33.97 -0.84 -37.89
N LEU A 367 34.97 -1.72 -37.87
CA LEU A 367 35.23 -2.66 -38.96
C LEU A 367 34.14 -3.73 -39.00
N ARG A 368 33.53 -3.91 -40.17
CA ARG A 368 32.49 -4.91 -40.41
C ARG A 368 33.11 -6.19 -40.96
N MET A 369 32.75 -7.33 -40.39
CA MET A 369 33.16 -8.66 -40.85
C MET A 369 31.93 -9.54 -41.07
N PHE A 370 31.86 -10.23 -42.20
CA PHE A 370 30.78 -11.15 -42.51
C PHE A 370 31.29 -12.60 -42.44
N TYR A 371 30.54 -13.49 -41.79
CA TYR A 371 30.93 -14.88 -41.57
C TYR A 371 29.85 -15.87 -42.05
N PRO A 372 30.17 -16.93 -42.80
CA PRO A 372 29.15 -17.84 -43.34
C PRO A 372 28.37 -18.63 -42.28
N ARG A 373 27.05 -18.74 -42.46
CA ARG A 373 26.13 -19.61 -41.71
C ARG A 373 26.26 -21.04 -42.21
N GLY A 374 27.16 -21.83 -41.63
CA GLY A 374 27.20 -23.29 -41.85
C GLY A 374 28.57 -23.99 -41.96
N VAL A 375 29.71 -23.28 -41.90
CA VAL A 375 31.02 -23.92 -42.02
C VAL A 375 31.59 -24.26 -40.65
N VAL A 376 31.52 -25.55 -40.27
CA VAL A 376 32.40 -26.15 -39.25
C VAL A 376 33.35 -27.08 -39.98
N ALA A 377 34.41 -26.52 -40.56
CA ALA A 377 35.52 -27.30 -41.06
C ALA A 377 36.80 -26.50 -40.79
N ALA A 378 37.73 -27.17 -40.10
CA ALA A 378 39.06 -26.66 -39.82
C ALA A 378 39.75 -26.14 -41.10
N LEU A 379 40.37 -24.97 -41.02
CA LEU A 379 41.59 -24.72 -41.77
C LEU A 379 42.53 -23.79 -40.99
N VAL A 380 43.67 -24.38 -40.63
CA VAL A 380 44.87 -23.75 -40.11
C VAL A 380 45.52 -22.92 -41.22
N THR A 381 46.01 -21.74 -40.83
CA THR A 381 47.06 -20.91 -41.46
C THR A 381 47.03 -20.71 -42.98
N THR A 382 46.73 -19.49 -43.40
CA THR A 382 47.72 -18.61 -44.06
C THR A 382 47.12 -17.22 -44.13
N ALA A 383 47.89 -16.23 -43.68
CA ALA A 383 47.54 -14.83 -43.81
C ALA A 383 47.36 -14.50 -45.30
N LEU A 384 46.14 -14.18 -45.70
CA LEU A 384 45.88 -13.41 -46.91
C LEU A 384 45.42 -12.02 -46.45
N PRO A 385 45.98 -10.94 -47.02
CA PRO A 385 45.72 -9.59 -46.55
C PRO A 385 44.29 -9.24 -46.94
N LEU A 386 43.42 -9.11 -45.94
CA LEU A 386 42.21 -8.30 -46.12
C LEU A 386 42.69 -6.86 -46.36
N LYS A 387 42.74 -6.50 -47.65
CA LYS A 387 42.90 -5.14 -48.15
C LYS A 387 42.02 -4.23 -47.29
N GLY A 388 42.67 -3.32 -46.58
CA GLY A 388 42.00 -2.31 -45.78
C GLY A 388 41.06 -1.47 -46.63
N LEU A 389 39.87 -1.25 -46.12
CA LEU A 389 39.15 0.00 -46.32
C LEU A 389 39.21 0.75 -45.00
N THR A 390 40.35 1.38 -44.80
CA THR A 390 40.61 2.38 -43.78
C THR A 390 39.78 3.63 -44.07
N ARG A 391 39.19 4.21 -43.02
CA ARG A 391 38.81 5.63 -42.84
C ARG A 391 38.17 6.35 -44.05
N ARG A 392 36.89 6.72 -43.97
CA ARG A 392 36.38 7.84 -44.77
C ARG A 392 36.32 9.10 -43.93
N HIS A 393 37.40 9.88 -44.03
CA HIS A 393 37.31 11.34 -43.90
C HIS A 393 36.69 11.87 -45.21
N HIS A 394 35.90 12.95 -45.11
CA HIS A 394 35.39 13.79 -46.20
C HIS A 394 36.12 13.61 -47.55
N THR A 395 35.52 12.89 -48.50
CA THR A 395 35.38 13.21 -49.94
C THR A 395 34.92 11.97 -50.75
N LEU A 396 33.62 11.97 -51.11
CA LEU A 396 32.93 11.37 -52.27
C LEU A 396 32.68 9.83 -52.44
N ALA A 397 31.39 9.49 -52.29
CA ALA A 397 30.44 8.63 -53.04
C ALA A 397 30.70 7.13 -53.35
N ALA A 398 29.78 6.28 -52.88
CA ALA A 398 29.09 5.22 -53.65
C ALA A 398 27.97 4.49 -52.85
N CYS A 399 27.48 5.07 -51.75
CA CYS A 399 26.13 4.82 -51.24
C CYS A 399 25.44 6.19 -51.30
N ASN A 400 24.24 6.28 -51.87
CA ASN A 400 23.43 7.49 -51.77
C ASN A 400 22.88 7.56 -50.35
N ASP A 401 23.74 7.87 -49.38
CA ASP A 401 23.31 8.07 -48.02
C ASP A 401 22.46 9.35 -48.01
N THR A 402 21.19 9.22 -47.64
CA THR A 402 20.22 10.32 -47.64
C THR A 402 20.11 10.85 -46.22
N ALA A 403 20.30 12.17 -46.08
CA ALA A 403 19.91 12.88 -44.87
C ALA A 403 18.39 12.79 -44.77
N VAL A 404 17.88 12.12 -43.74
CA VAL A 404 16.45 11.83 -43.62
C VAL A 404 15.73 12.75 -42.65
N ALA A 405 16.43 13.17 -41.59
CA ALA A 405 15.92 14.13 -40.64
C ALA A 405 17.06 14.83 -39.93
N ASP A 406 16.93 16.14 -39.76
CA ASP A 406 17.84 16.91 -38.94
C ASP A 406 17.25 17.11 -37.53
N MET A 407 18.12 17.03 -36.53
CA MET A 407 17.81 17.23 -35.12
C MET A 407 18.96 17.96 -34.42
N THR A 408 18.76 18.45 -33.20
CA THR A 408 19.80 19.13 -32.43
C THR A 408 20.03 18.40 -31.11
N ILE A 409 21.25 17.93 -30.85
CA ILE A 409 21.63 17.22 -29.62
C ILE A 409 22.75 18.01 -28.94
N ALA A 410 22.56 18.40 -27.68
CA ALA A 410 23.53 19.20 -26.90
C ALA A 410 24.01 20.51 -27.58
N GLY A 411 23.23 21.06 -28.52
CA GLY A 411 23.59 22.26 -29.30
C GLY A 411 24.30 21.97 -30.62
N ASP A 412 24.66 20.72 -30.90
CA ASP A 412 25.23 20.27 -32.17
C ASP A 412 24.11 19.84 -33.13
N ALA A 413 24.27 20.16 -34.42
CA ALA A 413 23.35 19.71 -35.46
C ALA A 413 23.63 18.23 -35.77
N CYS A 414 22.64 17.37 -35.58
CA CYS A 414 22.71 15.95 -35.87
C CYS A 414 21.73 15.58 -36.97
N THR A 415 22.17 14.83 -37.96
CA THR A 415 21.35 14.34 -39.05
C THR A 415 21.22 12.82 -38.94
N VAL A 416 19.99 12.32 -38.98
CA VAL A 416 19.69 10.90 -39.18
C VAL A 416 19.99 10.59 -40.64
N MET A 417 21.01 9.79 -40.87
CA MET A 417 21.48 9.34 -42.18
C MET A 417 20.87 7.97 -42.47
N ALA A 418 20.12 7.82 -43.55
CA ALA A 418 19.79 6.52 -44.11
C ALA A 418 20.91 6.10 -45.05
N SER A 419 21.46 4.90 -44.84
CA SER A 419 22.50 4.45 -45.75
C SER A 419 21.90 3.98 -47.07
N GLY A 420 22.38 4.51 -48.20
CA GLY A 420 21.95 4.12 -49.55
C GLY A 420 22.35 2.70 -49.97
N CYS A 421 22.88 1.90 -49.03
CA CYS A 421 23.39 0.54 -49.24
C CYS A 421 22.75 -0.51 -48.31
N GLY A 422 21.68 -0.17 -47.56
CA GLY A 422 20.94 -1.14 -46.74
C GLY A 422 19.91 -0.52 -45.77
N LEU A 423 19.31 -1.35 -44.89
CA LEU A 423 18.33 -0.91 -43.86
C LEU A 423 18.98 -0.24 -42.63
N ASP A 424 20.26 0.11 -42.70
CA ASP A 424 20.97 0.74 -41.60
C ASP A 424 20.74 2.26 -41.65
N ALA A 425 20.08 2.83 -40.63
CA ALA A 425 20.07 4.26 -40.37
C ALA A 425 20.98 4.58 -39.16
N TYR A 426 21.75 5.66 -39.25
CA TYR A 426 22.71 6.08 -38.23
C TYR A 426 22.61 7.58 -37.96
N LEU A 427 23.10 8.03 -36.81
CA LEU A 427 23.08 9.44 -36.43
C LEU A 427 24.47 10.04 -36.66
N GLU A 428 24.54 11.14 -37.41
CA GLU A 428 25.76 11.90 -37.70
C GLU A 428 25.63 13.30 -37.11
N CYS A 429 26.47 13.65 -36.12
CA CYS A 429 26.45 14.96 -35.48
C CYS A 429 27.65 15.79 -35.92
N ASP A 430 27.40 16.96 -36.49
CA ASP A 430 28.43 17.90 -36.94
C ASP A 430 28.60 19.04 -35.92
N ALA A 431 29.84 19.29 -35.52
CA ALA A 431 30.22 20.27 -34.48
C ALA A 431 30.30 21.71 -35.00
N THR A 432 29.81 22.00 -36.21
CA THR A 432 29.89 23.35 -36.80
C THR A 432 28.60 23.76 -37.51
N SER A 433 27.63 24.21 -36.71
CA SER A 433 26.49 25.10 -37.01
C SER A 433 25.88 25.12 -38.42
N SER A 434 24.58 24.81 -38.51
CA SER A 434 23.60 25.72 -39.12
C SER A 434 22.18 25.49 -38.58
N THR A 435 21.41 26.56 -38.56
CA THR A 435 20.13 26.75 -37.87
C THR A 435 18.96 25.97 -38.48
N ILE A 436 18.16 25.30 -37.64
CA ILE A 436 16.82 24.82 -37.99
C ILE A 436 15.79 25.54 -37.13
N ASN A 437 14.95 26.33 -37.80
CA ASN A 437 13.77 26.94 -37.25
C ASN A 437 12.63 25.91 -37.20
N SER A 438 12.40 25.33 -36.02
CA SER A 438 11.07 25.12 -35.43
C SER A 438 11.21 24.28 -34.15
N SER A 439 11.04 24.94 -32.99
CA SER A 439 10.78 24.30 -31.68
C SER A 439 11.63 23.08 -31.31
N ALA A 440 12.97 23.23 -31.36
CA ALA A 440 13.89 22.15 -30.99
C ALA A 440 14.13 22.09 -29.47
N ALA A 441 13.73 20.98 -28.83
CA ALA A 441 14.18 20.64 -27.48
C ALA A 441 15.63 20.15 -27.55
N VAL A 442 16.55 20.84 -26.88
CA VAL A 442 17.95 20.44 -26.76
C VAL A 442 18.03 19.27 -25.79
N MET A 443 18.30 18.06 -26.28
CA MET A 443 18.51 16.87 -25.43
C MET A 443 19.95 16.36 -25.51
N SER A 444 20.43 15.70 -24.45
CA SER A 444 21.85 15.39 -24.28
C SER A 444 22.32 13.99 -24.74
N SER A 445 21.44 13.02 -24.96
CA SER A 445 21.87 11.62 -25.19
C SER A 445 20.87 10.73 -25.93
N VAL A 446 21.38 9.87 -26.83
CA VAL A 446 20.61 8.73 -27.39
C VAL A 446 20.53 7.64 -26.33
N VAL A 447 19.31 7.26 -25.97
CA VAL A 447 19.02 6.29 -24.91
C VAL A 447 18.82 4.89 -25.49
N PHE A 448 18.18 4.78 -26.66
CA PHE A 448 17.92 3.51 -27.32
C PHE A 448 17.74 3.68 -28.83
N ALA A 449 18.18 2.70 -29.61
CA ALA A 449 17.91 2.60 -31.04
C ALA A 449 17.73 1.13 -31.43
N ALA A 450 16.61 0.78 -32.06
CA ALA A 450 16.35 -0.57 -32.55
C ALA A 450 15.60 -0.56 -33.88
N ALA A 451 15.88 -1.55 -34.72
CA ALA A 451 15.22 -1.74 -36.00
C ALA A 451 14.29 -2.97 -35.95
N ASN A 452 13.09 -2.83 -36.50
CA ASN A 452 12.17 -3.92 -36.76
C ASN A 452 12.59 -4.74 -37.99
N SER A 453 12.03 -5.94 -38.14
CA SER A 453 12.26 -6.83 -39.30
C SER A 453 11.80 -6.25 -40.63
N ASP A 454 10.90 -5.26 -40.60
CA ASP A 454 10.39 -4.52 -41.76
C ASP A 454 11.29 -3.33 -42.16
N GLY A 455 12.38 -3.07 -41.43
CA GLY A 455 13.29 -1.96 -41.67
C GLY A 455 12.90 -0.65 -40.96
N THR A 456 11.87 -0.64 -40.12
CA THR A 456 11.51 0.54 -39.31
C THR A 456 12.51 0.71 -38.17
N LEU A 457 13.21 1.85 -38.11
CA LEU A 457 14.11 2.23 -37.01
C LEU A 457 13.37 3.10 -36.00
N VAL A 458 13.43 2.72 -34.72
CA VAL A 458 12.92 3.51 -33.59
C VAL A 458 14.11 4.00 -32.77
N VAL A 459 14.24 5.32 -32.64
CA VAL A 459 15.27 6.00 -31.84
C VAL A 459 14.62 6.77 -30.71
N LEU A 460 15.13 6.57 -29.51
CA LEU A 460 14.72 7.27 -28.29
C LEU A 460 15.87 8.14 -27.82
N VAL A 461 15.60 9.43 -27.67
CA VAL A 461 16.57 10.45 -27.24
C VAL A 461 16.04 11.10 -25.97
N GLY A 462 16.88 11.29 -24.95
CA GLY A 462 16.44 11.86 -23.68
C GLY A 462 17.59 12.45 -22.87
N ASP A 463 17.22 13.21 -21.85
CA ASP A 463 18.17 13.85 -20.93
C ASP A 463 18.65 12.91 -19.81
N ALA A 464 19.87 13.14 -19.33
CA ALA A 464 20.42 12.42 -18.19
C ALA A 464 19.56 12.63 -16.92
N ALA A 465 19.50 11.60 -16.06
CA ALA A 465 18.68 11.54 -14.84
C ALA A 465 18.89 12.65 -13.79
N ALA A 466 19.78 13.61 -14.04
CA ALA A 466 20.12 14.71 -13.14
C ALA A 466 19.31 16.01 -13.37
N SER A 467 18.42 16.08 -14.37
CA SER A 467 17.59 17.27 -14.61
C SER A 467 16.29 17.26 -13.78
N ALA A 468 15.77 18.45 -13.45
CA ALA A 468 14.59 18.61 -12.60
C ALA A 468 13.27 18.13 -13.27
N THR A 469 13.25 18.01 -14.59
CA THR A 469 12.14 17.49 -15.41
C THR A 469 12.71 16.78 -16.65
N PRO A 470 13.09 15.50 -16.56
CA PRO A 470 13.68 14.80 -17.70
C PRO A 470 12.60 14.49 -18.75
N ASN A 471 12.73 15.12 -19.92
CA ASN A 471 11.91 14.83 -21.09
C ASN A 471 12.68 13.91 -22.05
N TRP A 472 11.94 13.22 -22.92
CA TRP A 472 12.51 12.38 -23.96
C TRP A 472 11.63 12.40 -25.22
N VAL A 473 12.24 12.09 -26.36
CA VAL A 473 11.62 12.11 -27.70
C VAL A 473 11.73 10.73 -28.34
N VAL A 474 10.65 10.33 -29.02
CA VAL A 474 10.65 9.17 -29.92
C VAL A 474 10.73 9.66 -31.35
N VAL A 475 11.64 9.08 -32.12
CA VAL A 475 11.77 9.26 -33.56
C VAL A 475 11.59 7.90 -34.22
N VAL A 476 10.61 7.77 -35.12
CA VAL A 476 10.37 6.57 -35.91
C VAL A 476 10.66 6.88 -37.37
N TRP A 477 11.55 6.10 -37.93
CA TRP A 477 11.99 6.20 -39.30
C TRP A 477 11.67 4.92 -40.06
N SER A 478 11.11 5.02 -41.26
CA SER A 478 10.80 3.86 -42.09
C SER A 478 11.76 3.78 -43.27
N ALA A 479 12.52 2.69 -43.34
CA ALA A 479 13.36 2.40 -44.50
C ALA A 479 12.58 2.22 -45.80
N LEU A 480 11.33 1.79 -45.73
CA LEU A 480 10.47 1.61 -46.91
C LEU A 480 10.07 2.94 -47.55
N LEU A 481 9.90 3.97 -46.72
CA LEU A 481 9.45 5.30 -47.15
C LEU A 481 10.61 6.31 -47.27
N ASP A 482 11.82 5.91 -46.87
CA ASP A 482 13.00 6.78 -46.72
C ASP A 482 12.67 8.11 -46.02
N ALA A 483 11.83 8.03 -44.98
CA ALA A 483 11.28 9.20 -44.32
C ALA A 483 11.05 8.94 -42.83
N THR A 484 11.16 10.01 -42.05
CA THR A 484 10.66 10.05 -40.67
C THR A 484 9.14 10.01 -40.72
N VAL A 485 8.58 8.90 -40.25
CA VAL A 485 7.13 8.67 -40.27
C VAL A 485 6.47 9.25 -39.02
N TYR A 486 7.23 9.36 -37.92
CA TYR A 486 6.69 9.84 -36.64
C TYR A 486 7.76 10.48 -35.75
N THR A 487 7.45 11.62 -35.14
CA THR A 487 8.26 12.25 -34.07
C THR A 487 7.35 12.82 -33.00
N ALA A 488 7.67 12.57 -31.73
CA ALA A 488 6.93 13.17 -30.61
C ALA A 488 7.81 13.38 -29.37
N ILE A 489 7.65 14.53 -28.71
CA ILE A 489 8.19 14.81 -27.37
C ILE A 489 7.21 14.25 -26.35
N ASN A 490 7.72 13.45 -25.41
CA ASN A 490 6.91 13.05 -24.28
C ASN A 490 6.82 14.21 -23.28
N ALA A 491 5.68 14.90 -23.27
CA ALA A 491 5.38 16.04 -22.39
C ALA A 491 4.50 15.66 -21.17
N ASP A 492 4.24 14.37 -20.96
CA ASP A 492 3.31 13.88 -19.93
C ASP A 492 3.94 13.91 -18.53
N THR A 493 3.23 14.58 -17.61
CA THR A 493 3.59 14.76 -16.20
C THR A 493 3.76 13.45 -15.44
N ASP A 494 3.03 12.39 -15.81
CA ASP A 494 3.10 11.08 -15.15
C ASP A 494 4.32 10.25 -15.58
N THR A 495 4.95 10.64 -16.69
CA THR A 495 6.12 9.99 -17.31
C THR A 495 7.40 10.82 -17.26
N GLN A 496 7.37 11.98 -16.57
CA GLN A 496 8.55 12.78 -16.30
C GLN A 496 9.59 11.90 -15.61
N GLY A 497 10.67 11.60 -16.32
CA GLY A 497 11.61 10.59 -15.89
C GLY A 497 12.62 10.26 -16.98
N ALA A 498 13.85 9.98 -16.58
CA ALA A 498 14.92 9.64 -17.50
C ALA A 498 14.77 8.18 -17.96
N PRO A 499 14.58 7.92 -19.27
CA PRO A 499 14.58 6.56 -19.78
C PRO A 499 16.01 5.99 -19.67
N LEU A 500 16.14 4.79 -19.12
CA LEU A 500 17.41 4.12 -18.85
C LEU A 500 17.70 2.99 -19.84
N ALA A 501 16.66 2.28 -20.28
CA ALA A 501 16.73 1.23 -21.30
C ALA A 501 15.34 1.00 -21.89
N CYS A 502 15.26 0.52 -23.14
CA CYS A 502 13.99 0.16 -23.77
C CYS A 502 14.11 -1.18 -24.52
N ALA A 503 12.97 -1.82 -24.77
CA ALA A 503 12.81 -3.00 -25.60
C ALA A 503 11.66 -2.77 -26.60
N LEU A 504 11.92 -3.11 -27.86
CA LEU A 504 10.95 -3.06 -28.94
C LEU A 504 10.26 -4.41 -29.08
N ALA A 505 8.93 -4.43 -29.06
CA ALA A 505 8.14 -5.65 -29.21
C ALA A 505 7.00 -5.39 -30.21
N ALA A 506 7.27 -5.67 -31.49
CA ALA A 506 6.40 -5.39 -32.64
C ALA A 506 5.99 -3.91 -32.75
N ASN A 507 4.75 -3.56 -32.39
CA ASN A 507 4.19 -2.20 -32.46
C ASN A 507 4.22 -1.45 -31.12
N VAL A 508 4.81 -2.07 -30.09
CA VAL A 508 4.84 -1.55 -28.72
C VAL A 508 6.28 -1.42 -28.26
N THR A 509 6.58 -0.32 -27.56
CA THR A 509 7.86 -0.12 -26.88
C THR A 509 7.65 -0.19 -25.38
N VAL A 510 8.52 -0.93 -24.69
CA VAL A 510 8.58 -0.97 -23.23
C VAL A 510 9.88 -0.34 -22.78
N CYS A 511 9.82 0.68 -21.93
CA CYS A 511 10.97 1.42 -21.43
C CYS A 511 11.06 1.36 -19.91
N ALA A 512 12.26 1.21 -19.38
CA ALA A 512 12.59 1.45 -17.98
C ALA A 512 12.86 2.95 -17.80
N VAL A 513 12.07 3.62 -16.98
CA VAL A 513 12.11 5.07 -16.75
C VAL A 513 12.35 5.33 -15.27
N TYR A 514 13.34 6.15 -14.95
CA TYR A 514 13.63 6.56 -13.58
C TYR A 514 13.08 7.96 -13.29
N VAL A 515 12.30 8.05 -12.21
CA VAL A 515 11.69 9.31 -11.76
C VAL A 515 12.28 9.68 -10.40
N PRO A 516 12.89 10.87 -10.23
CA PRO A 516 13.40 11.31 -8.94
C PRO A 516 12.32 11.28 -7.85
N ASN A 517 12.68 10.84 -6.64
CA ASN A 517 11.79 10.68 -5.47
C ASN A 517 10.66 9.64 -5.61
N VAL A 518 10.49 9.00 -6.78
CA VAL A 518 9.53 7.92 -6.97
C VAL A 518 10.23 6.59 -7.25
N GLY A 519 11.29 6.57 -8.05
CA GLY A 519 12.09 5.39 -8.35
C GLY A 519 11.93 4.87 -9.79
N LEU A 520 12.28 3.60 -10.00
CA LEU A 520 12.28 2.95 -11.31
C LEU A 520 10.88 2.46 -11.68
N ARG A 521 10.43 2.77 -12.90
CA ARG A 521 9.15 2.36 -13.49
C ARG A 521 9.36 1.68 -14.84
N LEU A 522 8.43 0.83 -15.25
CA LEU A 522 8.23 0.44 -16.64
C LEU A 522 7.14 1.32 -17.25
N ALA A 523 7.40 1.78 -18.47
CA ALA A 523 6.46 2.53 -19.29
C ALA A 523 6.25 1.75 -20.59
N ARG A 524 5.00 1.60 -20.99
CA ARG A 524 4.60 0.98 -22.24
C ARG A 524 3.85 1.99 -23.06
N PHE A 525 4.20 2.12 -24.33
CA PHE A 525 3.53 3.02 -25.26
C PHE A 525 3.60 2.47 -26.69
N SER A 526 2.63 2.85 -27.51
CA SER A 526 2.69 2.67 -28.96
C SER A 526 3.64 3.71 -29.55
N TYR A 527 4.49 3.31 -30.49
CA TYR A 527 5.31 4.28 -31.23
C TYR A 527 4.59 4.88 -32.43
N ILE A 528 3.35 4.45 -32.72
CA ILE A 528 2.50 5.02 -33.78
C ILE A 528 1.82 6.31 -33.28
N ASP A 529 1.48 6.36 -31.99
CA ASP A 529 1.05 7.59 -31.33
C ASP A 529 1.46 7.58 -29.86
N VAL A 530 2.59 8.23 -29.57
CA VAL A 530 3.12 8.40 -28.23
C VAL A 530 2.18 9.26 -27.40
N ASN A 531 1.40 10.19 -27.96
CA ASN A 531 0.47 11.05 -27.20
C ASN A 531 -0.89 10.38 -26.93
N ASP A 532 -1.11 9.18 -27.46
CA ASP A 532 -2.32 8.41 -27.17
C ASP A 532 -2.26 7.86 -25.73
N ASN A 533 -2.78 8.67 -24.80
CA ASN A 533 -2.94 8.33 -23.40
C ASN A 533 -3.77 7.06 -23.16
N SER A 534 -4.53 6.56 -24.15
CA SER A 534 -5.29 5.31 -24.02
C SER A 534 -4.44 4.05 -24.14
N THR A 535 -3.24 4.13 -24.74
CA THR A 535 -2.33 2.99 -24.92
C THR A 535 -1.18 2.94 -23.92
N ARG A 536 -1.05 4.00 -23.11
CA ARG A 536 0.01 4.15 -22.11
C ARG A 536 -0.32 3.35 -20.85
N THR A 537 0.59 2.47 -20.46
CA THR A 537 0.52 1.78 -19.15
C THR A 537 1.83 1.91 -18.41
N PHE A 538 1.75 1.96 -17.08
CA PHE A 538 2.92 2.12 -16.21
C PHE A 538 2.90 1.11 -15.08
N ALA A 539 4.08 0.62 -14.73
CA ALA A 539 4.26 -0.23 -13.55
C ALA A 539 5.45 0.28 -12.73
N HIS A 540 5.20 0.61 -11.47
CA HIS A 540 6.28 0.93 -10.54
C HIS A 540 7.01 -0.36 -10.15
N LEU A 541 8.34 -0.35 -10.25
CA LEU A 541 9.18 -1.52 -9.93
C LEU A 541 9.77 -1.40 -8.52
N VAL A 542 10.45 -0.29 -8.23
CA VAL A 542 11.16 -0.09 -6.97
C VAL A 542 11.36 1.40 -6.69
N SER A 543 11.22 1.78 -5.43
CA SER A 543 11.54 3.14 -4.96
C SER A 543 13.05 3.23 -4.69
N LEU A 544 13.75 4.10 -5.41
CA LEU A 544 15.20 4.28 -5.30
C LEU A 544 15.54 5.76 -5.19
N SER A 545 16.46 6.09 -4.29
CA SER A 545 16.97 7.45 -4.09
C SER A 545 17.93 7.92 -5.18
N ALA A 546 18.45 6.99 -6.00
CA ALA A 546 19.32 7.26 -7.14
C ALA A 546 18.94 6.37 -8.33
N ALA A 547 19.27 6.81 -9.55
CA ALA A 547 19.01 6.06 -10.77
C ALA A 547 19.79 4.73 -10.79
N PRO A 548 19.15 3.57 -10.94
CA PRO A 548 19.84 2.29 -11.06
C PRO A 548 20.47 2.15 -12.46
N THR A 549 21.41 1.21 -12.61
CA THR A 549 21.88 0.78 -13.94
C THR A 549 21.01 -0.38 -14.42
N VAL A 550 20.25 -0.15 -15.50
CA VAL A 550 19.50 -1.22 -16.18
C VAL A 550 20.46 -1.96 -17.11
N THR A 551 20.67 -3.25 -16.85
CA THR A 551 21.68 -4.04 -17.58
C THR A 551 21.07 -4.81 -18.74
N ALA A 552 19.83 -5.26 -18.63
CA ALA A 552 19.08 -5.81 -19.75
C ALA A 552 17.59 -5.53 -19.60
N LEU A 553 16.94 -5.24 -20.72
CA LEU A 553 15.48 -5.16 -20.83
C LEU A 553 15.12 -5.82 -22.16
N VAL A 554 14.35 -6.91 -22.11
CA VAL A 554 13.82 -7.58 -23.30
C VAL A 554 12.35 -7.90 -23.08
N ALA A 555 11.54 -7.76 -24.12
CA ALA A 555 10.11 -8.01 -24.08
C ALA A 555 9.64 -8.66 -25.37
N SER A 556 8.62 -9.52 -25.26
CA SER A 556 7.97 -10.18 -26.37
C SER A 556 6.46 -10.02 -26.26
N VAL A 557 5.83 -9.53 -27.34
CA VAL A 557 4.37 -9.48 -27.46
C VAL A 557 3.78 -10.87 -27.73
N ASP A 558 4.48 -11.73 -28.48
CA ASP A 558 3.98 -13.07 -28.86
C ASP A 558 3.90 -14.01 -27.66
N ALA A 559 4.92 -13.95 -26.80
CA ALA A 559 4.94 -14.67 -25.52
C ALA A 559 4.33 -13.86 -24.37
N ASN A 560 3.93 -12.61 -24.65
CA ASN A 560 3.37 -11.64 -23.69
C ASN A 560 4.17 -11.51 -22.39
N VAL A 561 5.50 -11.58 -22.47
CA VAL A 561 6.41 -11.61 -21.33
C VAL A 561 7.63 -10.75 -21.60
N GLY A 562 8.11 -10.07 -20.58
CA GLY A 562 9.37 -9.36 -20.60
C GLY A 562 10.14 -9.55 -19.30
N ILE A 563 11.43 -9.29 -19.37
CA ILE A 563 12.34 -9.30 -18.23
C ILE A 563 13.14 -8.01 -18.21
N ILE A 564 13.31 -7.46 -17.02
CA ILE A 564 14.22 -6.37 -16.74
C ILE A 564 15.21 -6.81 -15.68
N GLY A 565 16.50 -6.58 -15.93
CA GLY A 565 17.55 -6.70 -14.94
C GLY A 565 18.19 -5.34 -14.67
N PHE A 566 18.36 -5.00 -13.40
CA PHE A 566 19.01 -3.75 -12.99
C PHE A 566 19.73 -3.91 -11.66
N HIS A 567 20.71 -3.04 -11.39
CA HIS A 567 21.41 -3.00 -10.11
C HIS A 567 21.67 -1.56 -9.67
N THR A 568 21.76 -1.35 -8.36
CA THR A 568 22.19 -0.05 -7.78
C THR A 568 23.70 0.01 -7.60
N THR A 569 24.33 -1.13 -7.28
CA THR A 569 25.78 -1.29 -7.23
C THR A 569 26.16 -2.66 -7.77
N VAL A 570 27.34 -2.75 -8.39
CA VAL A 570 27.83 -4.03 -8.94
C VAL A 570 27.96 -5.11 -7.86
N ALA A 571 28.30 -4.71 -6.63
CA ALA A 571 28.43 -5.62 -5.49
C ALA A 571 27.09 -6.21 -5.02
N ALA A 572 25.99 -5.49 -5.20
CA ALA A 572 24.65 -5.97 -4.83
C ALA A 572 24.09 -7.02 -5.81
N GLY A 573 24.68 -7.16 -7.01
CA GLY A 573 24.16 -8.00 -8.08
C GLY A 573 22.92 -7.40 -8.76
N SER A 574 22.45 -8.06 -9.83
CA SER A 574 21.26 -7.63 -10.57
C SER A 574 19.98 -8.18 -9.94
N LEU A 575 19.04 -7.28 -9.66
CA LEU A 575 17.63 -7.62 -9.46
C LEU A 575 17.01 -7.89 -10.83
N MET A 576 16.27 -9.00 -10.94
CA MET A 576 15.62 -9.42 -12.19
C MET A 576 14.12 -9.59 -11.97
N TYR A 577 13.32 -8.82 -12.72
CA TYR A 577 11.87 -8.89 -12.66
C TYR A 577 11.29 -9.36 -13.98
N LEU A 578 10.32 -10.26 -13.90
CA LEU A 578 9.43 -10.60 -15.00
C LEU A 578 8.19 -9.73 -14.96
N PHE A 579 7.73 -9.32 -16.13
CA PHE A 579 6.49 -8.56 -16.30
C PHE A 579 5.74 -9.05 -17.55
N GLN A 580 4.44 -8.83 -17.57
CA GLN A 580 3.61 -9.08 -18.73
C GLN A 580 3.80 -7.95 -19.75
N ALA A 581 4.17 -8.27 -20.99
CA ALA A 581 4.53 -7.23 -21.96
C ALA A 581 3.34 -6.34 -22.37
N SER A 582 2.11 -6.86 -22.33
CA SER A 582 0.90 -6.12 -22.69
C SER A 582 0.37 -5.20 -21.58
N THR A 583 0.45 -5.62 -20.32
CA THR A 583 -0.15 -4.92 -19.18
C THR A 583 0.87 -4.27 -18.24
N LEU A 584 2.15 -4.63 -18.37
CA LEU A 584 3.23 -4.34 -17.41
C LEU A 584 3.02 -4.90 -16.00
N VAL A 585 2.04 -5.78 -15.80
CA VAL A 585 1.85 -6.46 -14.51
C VAL A 585 3.09 -7.28 -14.19
N LEU A 586 3.67 -7.06 -13.00
CA LEU A 586 4.79 -7.85 -12.53
C LEU A 586 4.35 -9.30 -12.34
N LEU A 587 5.05 -10.22 -12.99
CA LEU A 587 4.73 -11.65 -12.98
C LEU A 587 5.57 -12.42 -11.96
N GLY A 588 6.79 -11.96 -11.68
CA GLY A 588 7.69 -12.67 -10.79
C GLY A 588 9.09 -12.06 -10.78
N SER A 589 10.02 -12.75 -10.14
CA SER A 589 11.45 -12.43 -10.17
C SER A 589 12.25 -13.70 -10.46
N VAL A 590 13.26 -13.60 -11.33
CA VAL A 590 14.19 -14.70 -11.53
C VAL A 590 15.12 -14.73 -10.32
N ALA A 591 15.19 -15.88 -9.63
CA ALA A 591 16.02 -16.02 -8.44
C ALA A 591 17.45 -15.55 -8.70
N SER A 592 17.83 -14.44 -8.06
CA SER A 592 19.18 -13.90 -8.12
C SER A 592 20.11 -14.73 -7.24
N LEU A 593 21.23 -15.17 -7.78
CA LEU A 593 22.37 -15.54 -6.95
C LEU A 593 22.99 -14.23 -6.45
N ALA A 594 23.22 -14.10 -5.15
CA ALA A 594 23.95 -12.94 -4.63
C ALA A 594 25.30 -12.82 -5.36
N SER A 595 25.71 -11.59 -5.71
CA SER A 595 26.95 -11.25 -6.46
C SER A 595 27.03 -11.63 -7.95
N THR A 596 25.90 -11.90 -8.62
CA THR A 596 25.86 -12.03 -10.09
C THR A 596 25.15 -10.87 -10.79
N LEU A 597 25.74 -10.38 -11.88
CA LEU A 597 25.17 -9.36 -12.76
C LEU A 597 24.49 -10.01 -13.96
N LEU A 598 23.28 -9.57 -14.30
CA LEU A 598 22.67 -9.90 -15.58
C LEU A 598 23.38 -9.09 -16.67
N SER A 599 24.26 -9.73 -17.43
CA SER A 599 25.09 -9.09 -18.46
C SER A 599 24.33 -8.92 -19.77
N ALA A 600 23.50 -9.91 -20.12
CA ALA A 600 22.66 -9.89 -21.32
C ALA A 600 21.43 -10.80 -21.16
N ALA A 601 20.36 -10.48 -21.87
CA ALA A 601 19.17 -11.31 -21.99
C ALA A 601 18.64 -11.31 -23.44
N SER A 602 18.02 -12.40 -23.87
CA SER A 602 17.36 -12.52 -25.18
C SER A 602 16.16 -13.47 -25.13
N ILE A 603 15.10 -13.17 -25.87
CA ILE A 603 13.88 -13.97 -25.95
C ILE A 603 13.78 -14.63 -27.33
N ASP A 604 13.48 -15.93 -27.35
CA ASP A 604 13.08 -16.67 -28.54
C ASP A 604 11.56 -16.95 -28.51
N ASN A 605 10.82 -16.30 -29.40
CA ASN A 605 9.36 -16.43 -29.48
C ASN A 605 8.91 -17.78 -30.02
N ASN A 606 9.67 -18.37 -30.94
CA ASN A 606 9.32 -19.63 -31.60
C ASN A 606 9.42 -20.79 -30.62
N PHE A 607 10.50 -20.80 -29.84
CA PHE A 607 10.73 -21.83 -28.83
C PHE A 607 10.26 -21.42 -27.44
N ARG A 608 9.73 -20.21 -27.21
CA ARG A 608 9.35 -19.72 -25.87
C ARG A 608 10.49 -19.94 -24.85
N LEU A 609 11.68 -19.48 -25.20
CA LEU A 609 12.88 -19.58 -24.34
C LEU A 609 13.42 -18.19 -24.00
N LEU A 610 13.94 -18.09 -22.78
CA LEU A 610 14.68 -16.93 -22.30
C LEU A 610 16.12 -17.33 -22.05
N PHE A 611 17.02 -16.65 -22.73
CA PHE A 611 18.45 -16.81 -22.54
C PHE A 611 18.94 -15.70 -21.60
N LEU A 612 19.63 -16.08 -20.54
CA LEU A 612 20.25 -15.16 -19.59
C LEU A 612 21.74 -15.44 -19.49
N VAL A 613 22.51 -14.35 -19.43
CA VAL A 613 23.93 -14.37 -19.14
C VAL A 613 24.15 -13.73 -17.78
N LEU A 614 24.70 -14.50 -16.86
CA LEU A 614 24.98 -14.07 -15.50
C LEU A 614 26.49 -14.01 -15.28
N ASP A 615 27.02 -12.81 -15.07
CA ASP A 615 28.44 -12.60 -14.77
C ASP A 615 28.63 -12.53 -13.25
N GLY A 616 29.39 -13.48 -12.70
CA GLY A 616 29.91 -13.44 -11.34
C GLY A 616 31.38 -13.01 -11.32
N GLN A 617 31.94 -12.81 -10.12
CA GLN A 617 33.34 -12.34 -9.97
C GLN A 617 34.40 -13.24 -10.64
N LEU A 618 34.15 -14.54 -10.73
CA LEU A 618 35.12 -15.55 -11.21
C LEU A 618 34.54 -16.48 -12.29
N SER A 619 33.31 -16.22 -12.75
CA SER A 619 32.66 -17.09 -13.72
C SER A 619 31.49 -16.42 -14.43
N THR A 620 31.35 -16.69 -15.72
CA THR A 620 30.14 -16.39 -16.48
C THR A 620 29.28 -17.65 -16.59
N ALA A 621 28.01 -17.52 -16.26
CA ALA A 621 27.03 -18.58 -16.27
C ALA A 621 25.95 -18.29 -17.33
N PHE A 622 25.77 -19.23 -18.25
CA PHE A 622 24.66 -19.18 -19.20
C PHE A 622 23.44 -19.92 -18.61
N ARG A 623 22.24 -19.38 -18.79
CA ARG A 623 20.98 -20.00 -18.39
C ARG A 623 19.99 -19.95 -19.55
N THR A 624 19.33 -21.07 -19.78
CA THR A 624 18.18 -21.15 -20.68
C THR A 624 16.96 -21.49 -19.85
N LEU A 625 15.97 -20.61 -19.83
CA LEU A 625 14.74 -20.76 -19.07
C LEU A 625 13.55 -20.95 -20.02
N ASN A 626 12.58 -21.77 -19.62
CA ASN A 626 11.28 -21.79 -20.27
C ASN A 626 10.59 -20.44 -20.03
N LEU A 627 9.98 -19.84 -21.05
CA LEU A 627 9.15 -18.63 -20.90
C LEU A 627 7.72 -18.92 -20.48
N PHE A 628 7.35 -20.20 -20.36
CA PHE A 628 6.11 -20.63 -19.74
C PHE A 628 6.38 -21.19 -18.35
N GLY A 629 5.46 -20.93 -17.42
CA GLY A 629 5.63 -21.32 -16.04
C GLY A 629 4.29 -21.43 -15.32
N VAL A 630 4.25 -22.25 -14.28
CA VAL A 630 3.11 -22.34 -13.38
C VAL A 630 3.25 -21.27 -12.30
N ARG A 631 2.17 -20.52 -12.06
CA ARG A 631 2.11 -19.46 -11.05
C ARG A 631 1.38 -19.93 -9.79
N SER A 632 0.23 -20.55 -9.95
CA SER A 632 -0.59 -21.01 -8.83
C SER A 632 -1.54 -22.12 -9.26
N VAL A 633 -2.01 -22.89 -8.29
CA VAL A 633 -3.00 -23.95 -8.51
C VAL A 633 -4.16 -23.72 -7.56
N TYR A 634 -5.38 -23.89 -8.06
CA TYR A 634 -6.60 -23.81 -7.27
C TYR A 634 -7.54 -24.97 -7.61
N PRO A 635 -8.12 -25.69 -6.63
CA PRO A 635 -7.77 -25.61 -5.21
C PRO A 635 -6.35 -26.13 -4.95
N SER A 636 -5.66 -25.57 -3.94
CA SER A 636 -4.31 -26.00 -3.55
C SER A 636 -4.32 -27.23 -2.63
N VAL A 637 -5.49 -27.61 -2.13
CA VAL A 637 -5.72 -28.81 -1.34
C VAL A 637 -6.70 -29.68 -2.12
N VAL A 638 -6.30 -30.92 -2.39
CA VAL A 638 -7.10 -31.91 -3.13
C VAL A 638 -7.09 -33.21 -2.37
N ASP A 639 -8.23 -33.82 -2.14
CA ASP A 639 -8.28 -35.07 -1.38
C ASP A 639 -7.43 -36.16 -2.07
N PHE A 640 -6.83 -37.03 -1.25
CA PHE A 640 -5.94 -38.10 -1.72
C PHE A 640 -6.56 -38.98 -2.81
N ASN A 641 -7.87 -39.21 -2.76
CA ASN A 641 -8.63 -39.99 -3.73
C ASN A 641 -8.85 -39.28 -5.07
N GLY A 642 -8.51 -37.99 -5.18
CA GLY A 642 -8.66 -37.19 -6.40
C GLY A 642 -10.11 -36.94 -6.79
N GLY A 643 -10.33 -36.58 -8.06
CA GLY A 643 -11.66 -36.26 -8.61
C GLY A 643 -11.92 -34.76 -8.76
N ALA A 644 -11.19 -33.91 -8.05
CA ALA A 644 -11.23 -32.47 -8.26
C ALA A 644 -10.53 -32.07 -9.57
N THR A 645 -11.10 -31.09 -10.27
CA THR A 645 -10.40 -30.40 -11.36
C THR A 645 -9.61 -29.24 -10.79
N ILE A 646 -8.30 -29.23 -11.06
CA ILE A 646 -7.42 -28.14 -10.66
C ILE A 646 -7.29 -27.13 -11.79
N THR A 647 -7.51 -25.87 -11.46
CA THR A 647 -7.16 -24.74 -12.31
C THR A 647 -5.70 -24.38 -12.08
N VAL A 648 -4.89 -24.53 -13.11
CA VAL A 648 -3.50 -24.11 -13.12
C VAL A 648 -3.42 -22.75 -13.79
N ARG A 649 -3.07 -21.75 -13.00
CA ARG A 649 -2.77 -20.41 -13.50
C ARG A 649 -1.28 -20.28 -13.72
N GLY A 650 -0.89 -19.70 -14.83
CA GLY A 650 0.51 -19.53 -15.18
C GLY A 650 0.71 -18.37 -16.14
N ILE A 651 1.82 -18.44 -16.87
CA ILE A 651 2.17 -17.44 -17.88
C ILE A 651 2.61 -18.13 -19.16
N ALA A 652 2.31 -17.49 -20.28
CA ALA A 652 2.72 -17.86 -21.63
C ALA A 652 2.55 -19.35 -21.98
N PHE A 653 1.47 -20.00 -21.51
CA PHE A 653 1.15 -21.38 -21.88
C PHE A 653 1.05 -21.50 -23.41
N PRO A 654 1.73 -22.48 -24.03
CA PRO A 654 1.59 -22.70 -25.46
C PRO A 654 0.16 -23.17 -25.79
N THR A 655 -0.32 -22.84 -26.98
CA THR A 655 -1.64 -23.29 -27.45
C THR A 655 -1.68 -24.80 -27.56
N ASN A 656 -2.64 -25.45 -26.90
CA ASN A 656 -2.81 -26.91 -27.01
C ASN A 656 -3.32 -27.26 -28.41
N THR A 657 -2.46 -27.89 -29.21
CA THR A 657 -2.83 -28.48 -30.50
C THR A 657 -2.49 -29.96 -30.49
N THR A 658 -3.07 -30.73 -31.41
CA THR A 658 -2.75 -32.17 -31.55
C THR A 658 -1.26 -32.44 -31.79
N ALA A 659 -0.50 -31.45 -32.28
CA ALA A 659 0.95 -31.52 -32.48
C ALA A 659 1.78 -31.10 -31.24
N THR A 660 1.18 -30.39 -30.28
CA THR A 660 1.84 -29.91 -29.05
C THR A 660 0.98 -30.13 -27.79
N PRO A 661 0.54 -31.37 -27.50
CA PRO A 661 -0.23 -31.63 -26.29
C PRO A 661 0.54 -31.27 -25.01
N ILE A 662 -0.21 -30.73 -24.05
CA ILE A 662 0.25 -30.41 -22.70
C ILE A 662 -0.31 -31.43 -21.72
N TRP A 663 0.51 -31.90 -20.79
CA TRP A 663 0.10 -32.75 -19.69
C TRP A 663 0.48 -32.14 -18.35
N CYS A 664 -0.41 -32.27 -17.37
CA CYS A 664 -0.06 -32.07 -15.98
C CYS A 664 0.51 -33.36 -15.42
N ASN A 665 1.63 -33.27 -14.73
CA ASN A 665 2.14 -34.32 -13.87
C ASN A 665 1.92 -33.90 -12.42
N VAL A 666 0.98 -34.59 -11.79
CA VAL A 666 0.54 -34.39 -10.41
C VAL A 666 0.89 -35.69 -9.68
N SER A 667 1.68 -35.63 -8.62
CA SER A 667 1.98 -36.83 -7.81
C SER A 667 2.58 -38.00 -8.63
N ASN A 668 3.46 -37.69 -9.60
CA ASN A 668 4.02 -38.64 -10.58
C ASN A 668 2.98 -39.31 -11.53
N SER A 669 1.77 -38.78 -11.60
CA SER A 669 0.72 -39.21 -12.52
C SER A 669 0.52 -38.18 -13.62
N ILE A 670 0.66 -38.63 -14.88
CA ILE A 670 0.53 -37.77 -16.06
C ILE A 670 -0.93 -37.78 -16.53
N VAL A 671 -1.56 -36.60 -16.50
CA VAL A 671 -2.95 -36.37 -16.93
C VAL A 671 -2.98 -35.32 -18.05
N PRO A 672 -3.86 -35.45 -19.05
CA PRO A 672 -3.99 -34.46 -20.11
C PRO A 672 -4.47 -33.11 -19.56
N ALA A 673 -3.94 -32.02 -20.09
CA ALA A 673 -4.38 -30.66 -19.76
C ALA A 673 -5.31 -30.08 -20.82
N THR A 674 -6.32 -29.34 -20.39
CA THR A 674 -7.15 -28.51 -21.27
C THR A 674 -6.70 -27.07 -21.16
N VAL A 675 -6.12 -26.51 -22.23
CA VAL A 675 -5.58 -25.15 -22.24
C VAL A 675 -6.63 -24.20 -22.78
N PHE A 676 -7.01 -23.19 -22.00
CA PHE A 676 -8.00 -22.20 -22.39
C PHE A 676 -7.35 -20.96 -23.01
N ASN A 677 -6.22 -20.52 -22.44
CA ASN A 677 -5.43 -19.40 -22.94
C ASN A 677 -3.98 -19.46 -22.41
N ASP A 678 -3.21 -18.41 -22.66
CA ASP A 678 -1.79 -18.29 -22.28
C ASP A 678 -1.55 -18.20 -20.76
N ALA A 679 -2.59 -18.07 -19.93
CA ALA A 679 -2.48 -17.95 -18.48
C ALA A 679 -3.32 -18.97 -17.70
N HIS A 680 -4.18 -19.74 -18.37
CA HIS A 680 -5.15 -20.63 -17.75
C HIS A 680 -5.21 -21.99 -18.45
N LEU A 681 -4.99 -23.05 -17.68
CA LEU A 681 -5.28 -24.43 -18.08
C LEU A 681 -5.91 -25.22 -16.93
N GLU A 682 -6.61 -26.29 -17.25
CA GLU A 682 -7.25 -27.17 -16.28
C GLU A 682 -6.76 -28.62 -16.42
N CYS A 683 -6.64 -29.30 -15.28
CA CYS A 683 -6.23 -30.70 -15.21
C CYS A 683 -7.08 -31.46 -14.19
N ALA A 684 -7.55 -32.65 -14.54
CA ALA A 684 -8.27 -33.53 -13.62
C ALA A 684 -7.28 -34.25 -12.69
N THR A 685 -7.53 -34.25 -11.39
CA THR A 685 -6.74 -35.01 -10.43
C THR A 685 -7.26 -36.45 -10.31
N ILE A 686 -6.35 -37.40 -10.16
CA ILE A 686 -6.68 -38.82 -10.00
C ILE A 686 -6.25 -39.32 -8.61
N ALA A 687 -6.81 -40.46 -8.18
CA ALA A 687 -6.38 -41.16 -6.98
C ALA A 687 -4.90 -41.55 -7.08
N VAL A 688 -4.15 -41.38 -6.00
CA VAL A 688 -2.73 -41.75 -5.92
C VAL A 688 -2.56 -42.97 -5.04
N THR A 689 -1.50 -43.75 -5.24
CA THR A 689 -1.30 -45.04 -4.57
C THR A 689 -0.42 -44.96 -3.31
N VAL A 690 0.35 -43.89 -3.06
CA VAL A 690 1.14 -43.71 -1.82
C VAL A 690 1.75 -42.29 -1.70
N SER A 691 1.62 -41.65 -0.53
CA SER A 691 2.63 -40.75 0.08
C SER A 691 2.33 -40.50 1.58
N SER A 692 2.98 -41.27 2.46
CA SER A 692 3.28 -41.05 3.90
C SER A 692 2.28 -40.42 4.90
N GLY A 693 1.05 -40.03 4.55
CA GLY A 693 0.16 -39.27 5.45
C GLY A 693 0.73 -37.91 5.87
N ALA A 694 1.81 -37.44 5.23
CA ALA A 694 2.44 -36.17 5.52
C ALA A 694 1.78 -35.07 4.69
N CYS A 695 1.37 -33.97 5.32
CA CYS A 695 0.91 -32.75 4.65
C CYS A 695 2.08 -32.01 3.98
N ALA A 696 2.79 -32.68 3.07
CA ALA A 696 3.83 -32.10 2.24
C ALA A 696 3.22 -31.65 0.91
N VAL A 697 3.69 -30.51 0.39
CA VAL A 697 3.28 -30.01 -0.92
C VAL A 697 3.89 -30.92 -1.99
N GLU A 698 3.05 -31.65 -2.72
CA GLU A 698 3.48 -32.46 -3.85
C GLU A 698 3.64 -31.58 -5.09
N PRO A 699 4.79 -31.63 -5.79
CA PRO A 699 5.07 -30.72 -6.90
C PRO A 699 4.12 -30.97 -8.08
N LEU A 700 3.60 -29.88 -8.65
CA LEU A 700 2.92 -29.89 -9.95
C LEU A 700 3.91 -29.50 -11.03
N SER A 701 4.03 -30.33 -12.06
CA SER A 701 4.85 -30.04 -13.24
C SER A 701 4.01 -30.16 -14.51
N LEU A 702 4.26 -29.30 -15.50
CA LEU A 702 3.69 -29.44 -16.83
C LEU A 702 4.73 -30.09 -17.74
N PHE A 703 4.26 -30.94 -18.65
CA PHE A 703 5.06 -31.52 -19.73
C PHE A 703 4.47 -31.09 -21.07
N VAL A 704 5.33 -30.75 -22.02
CA VAL A 704 4.92 -30.34 -23.38
C VAL A 704 5.63 -31.23 -24.39
N SER A 705 4.89 -31.69 -25.41
CA SER A 705 5.44 -32.51 -26.52
C SER A 705 5.56 -31.72 -27.82
N GLY A 706 5.90 -32.42 -28.92
CA GLY A 706 6.11 -31.82 -30.23
C GLY A 706 7.41 -31.04 -30.29
N ASP A 707 7.35 -29.81 -30.81
CA ASP A 707 8.51 -28.91 -30.92
C ASP A 707 9.14 -28.53 -29.57
N PHE A 708 8.40 -28.75 -28.48
CA PHE A 708 8.79 -28.49 -27.10
C PHE A 708 9.12 -29.77 -26.30
N ALA A 709 9.25 -30.93 -26.95
CA ALA A 709 9.52 -32.20 -26.28
C ALA A 709 10.77 -32.17 -25.37
N GLY A 710 10.67 -32.79 -24.19
CA GLY A 710 11.72 -32.82 -23.17
C GLY A 710 11.72 -31.62 -22.22
N ARG A 711 10.77 -30.70 -22.37
CA ARG A 711 10.63 -29.52 -21.50
C ARG A 711 9.56 -29.74 -20.44
N SER A 712 9.84 -29.27 -19.23
CA SER A 712 8.92 -29.32 -18.11
C SER A 712 8.98 -28.06 -17.26
N THR A 713 7.89 -27.73 -16.58
CA THR A 713 7.91 -26.75 -15.48
C THR A 713 8.23 -27.48 -14.18
N GLN A 714 9.29 -27.05 -13.49
CA GLN A 714 9.79 -27.39 -12.13
C GLN A 714 9.67 -28.83 -11.64
N ARG A 715 10.81 -29.39 -11.22
CA ARG A 715 10.89 -30.62 -10.39
C ARG A 715 10.91 -30.31 -8.88
N ASP A 716 11.31 -29.09 -8.50
CA ASP A 716 11.59 -28.69 -7.11
C ASP A 716 10.55 -27.70 -6.54
N GLY A 717 9.44 -28.22 -6.02
CA GLY A 717 8.82 -27.80 -4.75
C GLY A 717 8.09 -26.45 -4.55
N VAL A 718 7.98 -25.53 -5.52
CA VAL A 718 7.39 -24.19 -5.22
C VAL A 718 5.88 -24.11 -5.46
N VAL A 719 5.33 -24.82 -6.45
CA VAL A 719 3.88 -24.84 -6.74
C VAL A 719 3.41 -26.28 -6.87
N GLY A 720 2.37 -26.64 -6.11
CA GLY A 720 1.95 -28.01 -5.95
C GLY A 720 0.62 -28.14 -5.22
N LEU A 721 0.27 -29.38 -4.90
CA LEU A 721 -0.97 -29.72 -4.19
C LEU A 721 -0.66 -30.31 -2.82
N LEU A 722 -1.43 -29.93 -1.82
CA LEU A 722 -1.54 -30.68 -0.58
C LEU A 722 -2.58 -31.77 -0.77
N ARG A 723 -2.20 -33.02 -0.48
CA ARG A 723 -3.08 -34.18 -0.65
C ARG A 723 -3.36 -34.88 0.67
N PRO A 724 -4.14 -34.28 1.58
CA PRO A 724 -4.47 -34.90 2.85
C PRO A 724 -5.29 -36.17 2.63
N VAL A 725 -5.18 -37.08 3.60
CA VAL A 725 -6.16 -38.16 3.74
C VAL A 725 -7.52 -37.56 4.13
N PRO A 726 -8.64 -38.19 3.76
CA PRO A 726 -9.96 -37.69 4.14
C PRO A 726 -10.08 -37.52 5.66
N ALA A 727 -10.61 -36.37 6.09
CA ALA A 727 -10.74 -36.05 7.51
C ALA A 727 -11.63 -37.07 8.22
N GLN A 728 -11.27 -37.40 9.46
CA GLN A 728 -12.05 -38.26 10.34
C GLN A 728 -12.84 -37.38 11.31
N LEU A 729 -14.16 -37.48 11.27
CA LEU A 729 -15.07 -36.71 12.11
C LEU A 729 -15.36 -37.48 13.40
N THR A 730 -15.31 -36.79 14.55
CA THR A 730 -15.57 -37.34 15.88
C THR A 730 -16.85 -36.77 16.46
N SER A 731 -17.00 -35.44 16.53
CA SER A 731 -18.22 -34.79 17.03
C SER A 731 -18.60 -33.54 16.24
N ALA A 732 -19.84 -33.07 16.41
CA ALA A 732 -20.36 -31.85 15.82
C ALA A 732 -21.10 -31.03 16.87
N VAL A 733 -20.54 -29.90 17.28
CA VAL A 733 -21.04 -29.10 18.40
C VAL A 733 -21.34 -27.67 17.95
N THR A 734 -22.53 -27.15 18.26
CA THR A 734 -22.83 -25.72 17.99
C THR A 734 -22.07 -24.80 18.94
N ILE A 735 -21.94 -23.51 18.59
CA ILE A 735 -21.25 -22.52 19.45
C ILE A 735 -21.86 -22.41 20.87
N ASP A 736 -23.14 -22.76 21.00
CA ASP A 736 -23.87 -22.75 22.28
C ASP A 736 -23.58 -24.00 23.12
N GLY A 737 -22.69 -24.89 22.66
CA GLY A 737 -22.23 -26.08 23.39
C GLY A 737 -23.09 -27.33 23.21
N TYR A 738 -24.10 -27.30 22.33
CA TYR A 738 -24.95 -28.48 22.09
C TYR A 738 -24.27 -29.47 21.14
N ASP A 739 -23.89 -30.62 21.67
CA ASP A 739 -23.29 -31.72 20.91
C ASP A 739 -24.37 -32.49 20.12
N GLY A 740 -24.21 -32.55 18.81
CA GLY A 740 -25.10 -33.26 17.89
C GLY A 740 -26.41 -32.54 17.53
N TYR A 741 -26.60 -31.27 17.92
CA TYR A 741 -27.86 -30.55 17.71
C TYR A 741 -27.66 -29.09 17.28
N GLY A 742 -28.52 -28.64 16.34
CA GLY A 742 -28.58 -27.25 15.88
C GLY A 742 -29.99 -26.70 15.79
N SER A 743 -30.14 -25.38 16.01
CA SER A 743 -31.44 -24.70 15.96
C SER A 743 -31.93 -24.52 14.52
N TYR A 744 -33.24 -24.72 14.28
CA TYR A 744 -33.85 -24.41 12.99
C TYR A 744 -34.12 -22.89 12.78
N GLU A 745 -34.27 -22.11 13.87
CA GLU A 745 -34.66 -20.69 13.80
C GLU A 745 -33.49 -19.74 13.58
N GLN A 746 -32.29 -20.16 14.00
CA GLN A 746 -31.14 -19.28 14.09
C GLN A 746 -29.95 -19.86 13.33
N ALA A 747 -29.34 -19.02 12.50
CA ALA A 747 -28.09 -19.36 11.84
C ALA A 747 -26.98 -19.42 12.87
N THR A 748 -26.13 -20.45 12.80
CA THR A 748 -25.04 -20.65 13.75
C THR A 748 -23.87 -21.36 13.08
N TYR A 749 -22.73 -21.42 13.75
CA TYR A 749 -21.61 -22.25 13.32
C TYR A 749 -21.62 -23.57 14.08
N VAL A 750 -21.44 -24.66 13.34
CA VAL A 750 -21.23 -25.99 13.90
C VAL A 750 -19.75 -26.30 13.85
N THR A 751 -19.16 -26.52 15.02
CA THR A 751 -17.77 -26.96 15.19
C THR A 751 -17.71 -28.46 15.01
N LEU A 752 -17.15 -28.92 13.89
CA LEU A 752 -16.78 -30.31 13.69
C LEU A 752 -15.42 -30.55 14.35
N THR A 753 -15.32 -31.57 15.20
CA THR A 753 -14.05 -32.01 15.80
C THR A 753 -13.64 -33.36 15.25
N GLY A 754 -12.35 -33.64 15.25
CA GLY A 754 -11.82 -34.83 14.60
C GLY A 754 -10.32 -34.77 14.32
N PHE A 755 -9.88 -35.50 13.30
CA PHE A 755 -8.49 -35.57 12.87
C PHE A 755 -8.36 -35.36 11.37
N GLY A 756 -7.27 -34.71 10.94
CA GLY A 756 -6.90 -34.59 9.54
C GLY A 756 -7.49 -33.39 8.82
N PHE A 757 -7.92 -32.34 9.53
CA PHE A 757 -8.37 -31.10 8.90
C PHE A 757 -7.18 -30.28 8.40
N VAL A 758 -7.30 -29.76 7.17
CA VAL A 758 -6.34 -28.83 6.56
C VAL A 758 -7.09 -27.60 6.08
N SER A 759 -6.49 -26.43 6.29
CA SER A 759 -7.03 -25.15 5.80
C SER A 759 -7.17 -25.18 4.28
N SER A 760 -8.40 -25.09 3.77
CA SER A 760 -8.71 -25.08 2.35
C SER A 760 -9.85 -24.11 2.04
N ALA A 761 -9.67 -23.26 1.03
CA ALA A 761 -10.72 -22.36 0.54
C ALA A 761 -11.82 -23.10 -0.24
N ALA A 762 -11.53 -24.32 -0.69
CA ALA A 762 -12.49 -25.20 -1.35
C ALA A 762 -13.17 -26.17 -0.38
N ALA A 763 -12.90 -26.07 0.93
CA ALA A 763 -13.53 -26.93 1.91
C ALA A 763 -15.06 -26.79 1.85
N ARG A 764 -15.75 -27.93 2.01
CA ARG A 764 -17.21 -28.01 2.03
C ARG A 764 -17.65 -28.89 3.18
N CYS A 765 -18.73 -28.46 3.84
CA CYS A 765 -19.45 -29.30 4.78
C CYS A 765 -20.85 -29.59 4.22
N VAL A 766 -21.27 -30.84 4.32
CA VAL A 766 -22.58 -31.31 3.86
C VAL A 766 -23.30 -31.95 5.03
N LEU A 767 -24.55 -31.56 5.26
CA LEU A 767 -25.48 -32.27 6.13
C LEU A 767 -26.43 -33.10 5.25
N GLN A 768 -26.54 -34.40 5.53
CA GLN A 768 -27.35 -35.33 4.74
C GLN A 768 -27.99 -36.42 5.61
N ASN A 769 -28.93 -37.17 5.03
CA ASN A 769 -29.56 -38.31 5.70
C ASN A 769 -28.60 -39.50 5.89
N SER A 770 -28.64 -40.14 7.06
CA SER A 770 -27.73 -41.23 7.46
C SER A 770 -27.84 -42.48 6.58
N SER A 771 -29.03 -42.80 6.05
CA SER A 771 -29.28 -43.95 5.17
C SER A 771 -28.51 -43.88 3.84
N SER A 772 -28.02 -42.70 3.46
CA SER A 772 -27.28 -42.42 2.23
C SER A 772 -25.78 -42.23 2.45
N ALA A 773 -25.31 -42.29 3.70
CA ALA A 773 -23.94 -41.99 4.11
C ALA A 773 -22.90 -43.07 3.78
N ASN A 774 -23.16 -43.96 2.81
CA ASN A 774 -22.20 -44.96 2.34
C ASN A 774 -21.64 -44.67 0.93
N ALA A 775 -22.15 -43.66 0.22
CA ALA A 775 -21.62 -43.26 -1.08
C ALA A 775 -20.39 -42.34 -0.95
N SER A 776 -19.45 -42.41 -1.89
CA SER A 776 -18.26 -41.53 -1.96
C SER A 776 -18.57 -40.14 -2.52
N SER A 777 -19.78 -39.93 -3.03
CA SER A 777 -20.31 -38.63 -3.46
C SER A 777 -21.77 -38.52 -3.00
N PRO A 778 -22.18 -37.42 -2.34
CA PRO A 778 -23.55 -37.20 -1.92
C PRO A 778 -24.48 -37.14 -3.14
N SER A 779 -25.52 -37.98 -3.20
CA SER A 779 -26.60 -37.82 -4.17
C SER A 779 -27.43 -36.58 -3.81
N ALA A 780 -27.77 -35.74 -4.80
CA ALA A 780 -28.53 -34.50 -4.56
C ALA A 780 -29.87 -34.71 -3.83
N GLU A 781 -30.50 -35.89 -3.96
CA GLU A 781 -31.75 -36.24 -3.29
C GLU A 781 -31.63 -36.46 -1.77
N THR A 782 -30.42 -36.52 -1.21
CA THR A 782 -30.20 -36.85 0.21
C THR A 782 -29.51 -35.74 1.01
N ILE A 783 -29.14 -34.64 0.34
CA ILE A 783 -28.50 -33.45 0.94
C ILE A 783 -29.57 -32.55 1.54
N ILE A 784 -29.41 -32.18 2.81
CA ILE A 784 -30.27 -31.20 3.48
C ILE A 784 -29.75 -29.80 3.18
N TYR A 785 -28.45 -29.60 3.38
CA TYR A 785 -27.75 -28.41 2.93
C TYR A 785 -26.26 -28.69 2.74
N GLU A 786 -25.65 -27.85 1.92
CA GLU A 786 -24.21 -27.77 1.73
C GLU A 786 -23.77 -26.34 2.02
N THR A 787 -22.61 -26.19 2.65
CA THR A 787 -22.01 -24.89 2.91
C THR A 787 -20.56 -24.82 2.44
N SER A 788 -20.23 -23.69 1.81
CA SER A 788 -18.90 -23.25 1.45
C SER A 788 -18.23 -22.37 2.49
N ASP A 789 -19.02 -21.86 3.46
CA ASP A 789 -18.52 -21.05 4.56
C ASP A 789 -18.01 -21.98 5.66
N VAL A 790 -16.74 -22.34 5.51
CA VAL A 790 -15.99 -23.22 6.42
C VAL A 790 -14.79 -22.45 6.96
N VAL A 791 -14.76 -22.29 8.28
CA VAL A 791 -13.67 -21.63 8.99
C VAL A 791 -12.75 -22.69 9.60
N PHE A 792 -11.49 -22.72 9.14
CA PHE A 792 -10.47 -23.58 9.73
C PHE A 792 -10.08 -23.06 11.12
N VAL A 793 -10.23 -23.90 12.15
CA VAL A 793 -9.87 -23.55 13.54
C VAL A 793 -8.52 -24.17 13.92
N GLY A 794 -8.27 -25.41 13.49
CA GLY A 794 -6.99 -26.10 13.66
C GLY A 794 -7.03 -27.51 13.07
N ALA A 795 -5.92 -28.24 13.18
CA ALA A 795 -5.81 -29.59 12.61
C ALA A 795 -6.83 -30.61 13.18
N SER A 796 -7.45 -30.27 14.32
CA SER A 796 -8.47 -31.07 15.01
C SER A 796 -9.89 -30.53 14.93
N SER A 797 -10.11 -29.34 14.35
CA SER A 797 -11.46 -28.79 14.26
C SER A 797 -11.66 -27.76 13.16
N VAL A 798 -12.88 -27.72 12.63
CA VAL A 798 -13.36 -26.73 11.65
C VAL A 798 -14.76 -26.27 12.04
N ARG A 799 -15.15 -25.07 11.63
CA ARG A 799 -16.49 -24.52 11.86
C ARG A 799 -17.22 -24.38 10.54
N CYS A 800 -18.34 -25.09 10.39
CA CYS A 800 -19.20 -25.04 9.22
C CYS A 800 -20.40 -24.13 9.51
N PHE A 801 -20.73 -23.22 8.59
CA PHE A 801 -21.90 -22.36 8.74
C PHE A 801 -23.21 -23.12 8.47
N GLN A 802 -24.11 -23.09 9.44
CA GLN A 802 -25.48 -23.58 9.32
C GLN A 802 -26.44 -22.40 9.14
N PRO A 803 -27.22 -22.32 8.04
CA PRO A 803 -28.22 -21.28 7.85
C PRO A 803 -29.47 -21.50 8.73
N ALA A 804 -30.26 -20.44 8.91
CA ALA A 804 -31.59 -20.52 9.53
C ALA A 804 -32.64 -21.05 8.53
N GLY A 805 -33.76 -21.56 9.06
CA GLY A 805 -34.89 -22.03 8.26
C GLY A 805 -34.71 -23.41 7.62
N LEU A 806 -33.72 -24.18 8.07
CA LEU A 806 -33.54 -25.57 7.62
C LEU A 806 -34.71 -26.46 8.08
N PRO A 807 -35.08 -27.49 7.28
CA PRO A 807 -36.12 -28.43 7.67
C PRO A 807 -35.68 -29.20 8.93
N VAL A 808 -36.63 -29.37 9.86
CA VAL A 808 -36.42 -30.13 11.09
C VAL A 808 -36.11 -31.59 10.75
N SER A 809 -35.11 -32.17 11.39
CA SER A 809 -34.67 -33.55 11.14
C SER A 809 -35.76 -34.54 11.57
N SER A 810 -36.46 -35.13 10.61
CA SER A 810 -37.43 -36.21 10.85
C SER A 810 -36.81 -37.61 10.75
N THR A 811 -35.61 -37.70 10.16
CA THR A 811 -34.78 -38.89 10.07
C THR A 811 -33.38 -38.58 10.56
N PRO A 812 -32.56 -39.58 10.97
CA PRO A 812 -31.22 -39.30 11.46
C PRO A 812 -30.33 -38.67 10.37
N THR A 813 -29.78 -37.50 10.67
CA THR A 813 -28.87 -36.77 9.78
C THR A 813 -27.41 -36.81 10.26
N VAL A 814 -26.47 -36.68 9.34
CA VAL A 814 -25.03 -36.75 9.60
C VAL A 814 -24.27 -35.70 8.79
N PHE A 815 -23.20 -35.17 9.37
CA PHE A 815 -22.24 -34.31 8.68
C PHE A 815 -21.17 -35.11 7.94
N ARG A 816 -20.76 -34.55 6.80
CA ARG A 816 -19.59 -34.94 6.03
C ARG A 816 -18.75 -33.72 5.70
N TYR A 817 -17.46 -33.97 5.52
CA TYR A 817 -16.47 -32.94 5.22
C TYR A 817 -15.64 -33.35 4.01
N SER A 818 -15.33 -32.37 3.17
CA SER A 818 -14.42 -32.49 2.03
C SER A 818 -13.40 -31.36 2.08
N HIS A 819 -12.15 -31.66 1.73
CA HIS A 819 -11.11 -30.64 1.63
C HIS A 819 -11.21 -29.82 0.34
N ASP A 820 -11.70 -30.43 -0.73
CA ASP A 820 -11.72 -29.86 -2.08
C ASP A 820 -13.12 -29.60 -2.63
N GLY A 821 -14.15 -29.98 -1.88
CA GLY A 821 -15.55 -29.82 -2.22
C GLY A 821 -16.06 -30.83 -3.24
N VAL A 822 -15.24 -31.82 -3.63
CA VAL A 822 -15.60 -32.83 -4.62
C VAL A 822 -15.64 -34.22 -3.97
N TYR A 823 -14.58 -34.59 -3.24
CA TYR A 823 -14.52 -35.90 -2.59
C TYR A 823 -14.91 -35.78 -1.11
N PHE A 824 -15.99 -36.46 -0.72
CA PHE A 824 -16.41 -36.53 0.68
C PHE A 824 -16.00 -37.87 1.28
N GLY A 825 -15.18 -37.83 2.32
CA GLY A 825 -14.75 -39.03 3.04
C GLY A 825 -15.93 -39.84 3.60
N GLN A 826 -15.67 -41.12 3.89
CA GLN A 826 -16.68 -42.00 4.50
C GLN A 826 -16.97 -41.67 5.97
N SER A 827 -16.08 -40.92 6.63
CA SER A 827 -16.25 -40.53 8.03
C SER A 827 -17.42 -39.57 8.19
N THR A 828 -18.28 -39.83 9.17
CA THR A 828 -19.46 -39.02 9.45
C THR A 828 -19.63 -38.80 10.94
N THR A 829 -20.28 -37.72 11.32
CA THR A 829 -20.69 -37.47 12.71
C THR A 829 -22.16 -37.08 12.76
N SER A 830 -22.87 -37.53 13.79
CA SER A 830 -24.30 -37.31 13.93
C SER A 830 -24.62 -35.86 14.25
N PHE A 831 -25.64 -35.30 13.60
CA PHE A 831 -26.10 -33.96 13.89
C PHE A 831 -27.55 -33.79 13.45
N GLN A 832 -28.43 -33.23 14.29
CA GLN A 832 -29.85 -33.03 13.98
C GLN A 832 -30.24 -31.55 14.01
N ILE A 833 -31.11 -31.14 13.08
CA ILE A 833 -31.78 -29.84 13.11
C ILE A 833 -33.03 -29.97 13.98
N VAL A 834 -33.08 -29.21 15.07
CA VAL A 834 -34.10 -29.31 16.11
C VAL A 834 -35.17 -28.25 15.92
N GLY A 835 -36.43 -28.70 15.89
CA GLY A 835 -37.62 -27.86 15.72
C GLY A 835 -38.10 -27.16 17.00
N PRO A 836 -39.29 -26.54 16.97
CA PRO A 836 -39.94 -25.96 18.15
C PRO A 836 -40.15 -27.01 19.24
N THR A 837 -40.01 -26.60 20.51
CA THR A 837 -40.26 -27.47 21.66
C THR A 837 -41.70 -27.97 21.64
N LYS A 838 -41.88 -29.29 21.77
CA LYS A 838 -43.18 -29.95 21.86
C LYS A 838 -43.35 -30.80 23.13
N ALA A 839 -42.27 -31.42 23.61
CA ALA A 839 -42.33 -32.34 24.75
C ALA A 839 -41.14 -32.18 25.71
N LEU A 840 -41.25 -32.79 26.89
CA LEU A 840 -40.20 -32.92 27.90
C LEU A 840 -39.93 -34.41 28.11
N ILE A 841 -38.66 -34.82 28.05
CA ILE A 841 -38.19 -36.16 28.34
C ILE A 841 -37.29 -36.10 29.56
N VAL A 842 -37.47 -37.01 30.52
CA VAL A 842 -36.66 -37.12 31.72
C VAL A 842 -36.01 -38.49 31.74
N GLU A 843 -34.68 -38.52 31.83
CA GLU A 843 -33.84 -39.72 31.86
C GLU A 843 -33.15 -39.83 33.22
N VAL A 844 -33.00 -41.04 33.73
CA VAL A 844 -32.35 -41.31 35.03
C VAL A 844 -31.27 -42.37 34.81
N ASP A 845 -30.01 -42.04 35.10
CA ASP A 845 -28.84 -42.89 34.78
C ASP A 845 -28.82 -44.23 35.55
N ALA A 846 -29.50 -44.31 36.71
CA ALA A 846 -29.70 -45.54 37.49
C ALA A 846 -31.02 -45.47 38.28
N THR A 847 -31.73 -46.59 38.47
CA THR A 847 -33.01 -46.62 39.22
C THR A 847 -32.87 -47.15 40.65
N THR A 848 -31.66 -47.52 41.07
CA THR A 848 -31.38 -48.15 42.37
C THR A 848 -30.58 -47.21 43.28
N VAL A 849 -31.13 -46.92 44.47
CA VAL A 849 -30.47 -46.11 45.51
C VAL A 849 -30.09 -47.01 46.67
N VAL A 850 -28.82 -46.99 47.09
CA VAL A 850 -28.34 -47.76 48.25
C VAL A 850 -28.63 -46.96 49.52
N ALA A 851 -29.30 -47.59 50.49
CA ALA A 851 -29.66 -46.95 51.76
C ALA A 851 -28.41 -46.68 52.63
N ALA A 852 -28.17 -45.41 52.97
CA ALA A 852 -27.09 -44.96 53.85
C ALA A 852 -27.51 -43.69 54.64
N ALA A 853 -26.69 -43.25 55.59
CA ALA A 853 -26.95 -42.02 56.37
C ALA A 853 -27.01 -40.75 55.50
N VAL A 854 -26.30 -40.77 54.37
CA VAL A 854 -26.44 -39.82 53.26
C VAL A 854 -26.42 -40.65 51.98
N SER A 855 -27.48 -40.59 51.19
CA SER A 855 -27.57 -41.26 49.88
C SER A 855 -27.62 -40.21 48.77
N THR A 856 -26.81 -40.41 47.72
CA THR A 856 -26.84 -39.58 46.51
C THR A 856 -27.87 -40.14 45.54
N LEU A 857 -28.81 -39.30 45.11
CA LEU A 857 -29.73 -39.69 44.04
C LEU A 857 -28.98 -39.90 42.72
N PRO A 858 -29.46 -40.81 41.85
CA PRO A 858 -28.98 -40.93 40.49
C PRO A 858 -29.18 -39.61 39.76
N THR A 859 -28.25 -39.26 38.88
CA THR A 859 -28.35 -38.04 38.08
C THR A 859 -29.61 -38.10 37.21
N ILE A 860 -30.50 -37.12 37.40
CA ILE A 860 -31.72 -36.96 36.60
C ILE A 860 -31.41 -35.92 35.51
N ARG A 861 -31.57 -36.30 34.25
CA ARG A 861 -31.35 -35.41 33.10
C ARG A 861 -32.69 -35.14 32.42
N ALA A 862 -33.14 -33.88 32.44
CA ALA A 862 -34.35 -33.45 31.76
C ALA A 862 -34.01 -32.71 30.46
N TYR A 863 -34.64 -33.11 29.36
CA TYR A 863 -34.47 -32.51 28.04
C TYR A 863 -35.81 -32.08 27.45
N THR A 864 -35.87 -30.88 26.88
CA THR A 864 -36.97 -30.54 25.96
C THR A 864 -36.72 -31.15 24.59
N THR A 865 -37.76 -31.69 23.95
CA THR A 865 -37.70 -32.25 22.60
C THR A 865 -38.69 -31.59 21.64
N ASP A 866 -38.38 -31.67 20.34
CA ASP A 866 -39.27 -31.24 19.27
C ASP A 866 -40.35 -32.28 18.93
N ALA A 867 -41.10 -32.05 17.84
CA ALA A 867 -42.16 -32.94 17.39
C ALA A 867 -41.71 -34.35 16.97
N TYR A 868 -40.44 -34.52 16.67
CA TYR A 868 -39.82 -35.76 16.20
C TYR A 868 -38.93 -36.40 17.28
N GLY A 869 -38.85 -35.80 18.47
CA GLY A 869 -38.06 -36.31 19.59
C GLY A 869 -36.61 -35.84 19.61
N ASN A 870 -36.21 -34.88 18.76
CA ASN A 870 -34.86 -34.33 18.80
C ASN A 870 -34.68 -33.42 20.04
N ARG A 871 -33.55 -33.55 20.74
CA ARG A 871 -33.27 -32.85 22.01
C ARG A 871 -32.82 -31.41 21.74
N ARG A 872 -33.38 -30.43 22.47
CA ARG A 872 -33.10 -28.99 22.28
C ARG A 872 -32.21 -28.36 23.36
N LEU A 873 -32.50 -28.63 24.63
CA LEU A 873 -31.84 -28.02 25.80
C LEU A 873 -31.81 -29.03 26.97
N MET A 874 -30.69 -29.05 27.71
CA MET A 874 -30.59 -29.74 29.01
C MET A 874 -31.03 -28.75 30.09
N LEU A 875 -32.12 -29.07 30.82
CA LEU A 875 -32.75 -28.14 31.76
C LEU A 875 -32.13 -28.16 33.16
N GLU A 876 -31.61 -29.31 33.63
CA GLU A 876 -31.00 -29.47 34.95
C GLU A 876 -29.93 -30.58 34.96
N ASP A 877 -28.85 -30.40 35.72
CA ASP A 877 -27.80 -31.41 36.04
C ASP A 877 -27.44 -31.34 37.54
N PHE A 878 -28.38 -31.70 38.42
CA PHE A 878 -28.18 -31.65 39.87
C PHE A 878 -28.03 -33.04 40.49
N ASN A 879 -26.96 -33.21 41.27
CA ASN A 879 -26.83 -34.33 42.21
C ASN A 879 -27.49 -33.96 43.54
N TYR A 880 -28.69 -34.49 43.78
CA TYR A 880 -29.40 -34.28 45.04
C TYR A 880 -28.88 -35.26 46.12
N SER A 881 -28.36 -34.72 47.22
CA SER A 881 -28.01 -35.52 48.42
C SER A 881 -29.18 -35.50 49.40
N ILE A 882 -29.70 -36.66 49.77
CA ILE A 882 -30.78 -36.76 50.76
C ILE A 882 -30.19 -37.26 52.09
N ARG A 883 -30.57 -36.60 53.20
CA ARG A 883 -30.34 -37.09 54.56
C ARG A 883 -31.62 -37.70 55.11
N CYS A 884 -31.53 -38.91 55.66
CA CYS A 884 -32.68 -39.52 56.33
C CYS A 884 -32.98 -38.76 57.63
N SER A 885 -34.21 -38.25 57.75
CA SER A 885 -34.75 -37.62 58.96
C SER A 885 -35.81 -38.53 59.57
N SER A 886 -35.86 -38.63 60.90
CA SER A 886 -36.91 -39.34 61.63
C SER A 886 -38.15 -38.47 61.91
N LEU A 887 -38.18 -37.24 61.40
CA LEU A 887 -39.35 -36.37 61.44
C LEU A 887 -40.15 -36.59 60.16
N GLU A 888 -41.46 -36.85 60.28
CA GLU A 888 -42.35 -36.88 59.13
C GLU A 888 -42.38 -35.52 58.41
N PRO A 889 -42.52 -35.51 57.08
CA PRO A 889 -42.44 -34.29 56.26
C PRO A 889 -43.47 -33.22 56.61
#